data_AF-A0A837JEY1-F1
#
_entry.id   AF-A0A837JEY1-F1
#
_cell.length_a   1.000
_cell.length_b   1.000
_cell.length_c   1.000
_cell.angle_alpha   90.00
_cell.angle_beta   90.00
_cell.angle_gamma   90.00
#
_symmetry.space_group_name_H-M   'P 1'
#
loop_
_entity.id
_entity.type
_entity.pdbx_description
1 polymer ?
#
loop_
_entity_poly.entity_id
_entity_poly.type
_entity_poly.pdbx_seq_one_letter_code
_entity_poly.pdbx_strand_id
1 'polypeptide(L)'
;MKDLLISLGFNYKENAKDVLIKQYPNHEKYFIEINLEKNSINFGDKIFFSDSKNSIQNITKPEDLVVLECVDRLLQKGYKPQNIILEKVYPTGHGTSGRLDILVTDKNNKAFMMIECKTWGKEFDKAFDKLKKDGGQLFTYFQQDKDAQILVLYTSELINKKLEYKNEIIKIEEEYRNTSNVKDFFDRWNKVSKNNGVFNDWNTPYNYESKALTPKDLIDIKQEDSSFIFNRFMEILRHNVVSDKPNAFNKIFTLFLCKIMDEKNTKENEQLEFQWLEGIDDHVEFQKRLTDLYQRGMKEFLDKEVTDLSDKEFEEKFGTLDNSVKDLLLKEFTKIRLQKNNEFAIKDVFDEETFNENAIVVKEIVELLQGYKIRYTKKQQFLSDFFELLLTTGLKQEVGQFFTPVPIAKFIIRSIPFDKIIKEKLTKGERDELLPNVIDYAVGSGHFITEAMDEIQKELNKISPDDFVNDTAKKIKSWKEDHFDWAFDYVYGIEKDYRLVKTAKVGCYLHGDGLAKVIHGDGLSNFTDTKEFKGKLKYSDRNYPQDNKKFDIVVSNPPYSVSAFKNVSKKFDKNDFELYDRLTDQSSEIEALFIERTKQLLKDGGIAGIILPSSILTGGGIYTKTREIILKYFEVIAITELGSNTFMATGTNTVVLFLRRKNNAEHINILASVNKAFETKTDITIKSIEKPLSRYISYVWENISYEDYISLIENNPNENILNHQIYKSYITKYTINKILEIEKEKFFYFILVYKQKITLVKSGEKQEEKKFLGYEFSSRRGSEGIHAIQRAKSIDECTSLYDNNSYENPLKANSYVYSAFNGEEKYIDESLKENISYMNLVDMMDFSRMDFDKFISLNAKKKIKIESRWDVVKIQDIAFEIINGSTPSKNESKYWDKKDIFWLTIPDIDDNFININSIKQFTSNKALEDKKIRIVPKNSVLLSCTATIGKVAVSQYELSTNQQINAIICKENILPKYLAYYLKTQKNNLENLTSNVGVKHVNIEMLRNLQIPLPPKNIQEKIINEIETLEFFEKDSKDKIKEYTQDINLMINALETNKKVFISEISENLDNKRKPVTAGDRTNGIYPYYGASGIVDYVDDYLLDDIVLLISEDGANLKSRVTPIAFTASGKIWVNNHAHILKFDNIYTHKLVELYLNGMDLSSYITGQAQPKLNQKNLNQIQIPLPSLEEQKNIVKQIEEIEDKIQNIEKELETLHIKKEEILKKYL
;
A
#
# COMPACT_ATOMS: atom_id res chain seq x y z
N MET A 1 -21.80 -46.43 -20.33
CA MET A 1 -22.75 -46.66 -21.45
C MET A 1 -24.02 -47.37 -21.00
N LYS A 2 -24.00 -48.62 -20.55
CA LYS A 2 -25.23 -49.35 -20.12
C LYS A 2 -26.03 -48.60 -19.05
N ASP A 3 -25.38 -48.09 -18.01
CA ASP A 3 -26.05 -47.33 -16.94
C ASP A 3 -26.69 -46.03 -17.45
N LEU A 4 -26.05 -45.35 -18.41
CA LEU A 4 -26.59 -44.16 -19.07
C LEU A 4 -27.87 -44.51 -19.86
N LEU A 5 -27.83 -45.57 -20.68
CA LEU A 5 -28.99 -45.99 -21.49
C LEU A 5 -30.19 -46.41 -20.63
N ILE A 6 -29.92 -47.11 -19.51
CA ILE A 6 -30.96 -47.46 -18.54
C ILE A 6 -31.52 -46.19 -17.87
N SER A 7 -30.66 -45.23 -17.49
CA SER A 7 -31.11 -43.95 -16.91
C SER A 7 -31.94 -43.11 -17.89
N LEU A 8 -31.69 -43.25 -19.20
CA LEU A 8 -32.49 -42.66 -20.28
C LEU A 8 -33.80 -43.43 -20.52
N GLY A 9 -34.07 -44.54 -19.83
CA GLY A 9 -35.33 -45.29 -19.99
C GLY A 9 -35.37 -46.23 -21.19
N PHE A 10 -34.21 -46.64 -21.73
CA PHE A 10 -34.14 -47.72 -22.70
C PHE A 10 -34.31 -49.09 -22.00
N ASN A 11 -35.15 -49.95 -22.57
CA ASN A 11 -35.41 -51.29 -22.05
C ASN A 11 -34.91 -52.36 -23.03
N TYR A 12 -34.62 -53.56 -22.54
CA TYR A 12 -34.25 -54.67 -23.41
C TYR A 12 -35.41 -55.04 -24.33
N LYS A 13 -35.14 -55.14 -25.63
CA LYS A 13 -36.13 -55.52 -26.63
C LYS A 13 -36.43 -57.02 -26.53
N GLU A 14 -37.69 -57.38 -26.38
CA GLU A 14 -38.13 -58.78 -26.33
C GLU A 14 -37.67 -59.54 -27.59
N ASN A 15 -37.14 -60.76 -27.39
CA ASN A 15 -36.63 -61.63 -28.44
C ASN A 15 -35.41 -61.09 -29.23
N ALA A 16 -34.68 -60.10 -28.71
CA ALA A 16 -33.42 -59.63 -29.27
C ALA A 16 -32.30 -59.63 -28.21
N LYS A 17 -31.15 -60.23 -28.54
CA LYS A 17 -29.99 -60.27 -27.64
C LYS A 17 -29.25 -58.93 -27.71
N ASP A 18 -28.98 -58.32 -26.56
CA ASP A 18 -28.15 -57.11 -26.44
C ASP A 18 -28.65 -55.89 -27.27
N VAL A 19 -29.97 -55.85 -27.55
CA VAL A 19 -30.64 -54.70 -28.17
C VAL A 19 -31.53 -54.01 -27.13
N LEU A 20 -31.31 -52.71 -26.98
CA LEU A 20 -32.11 -51.81 -26.15
C LEU A 20 -33.05 -51.00 -27.03
N ILE A 21 -34.29 -50.76 -26.59
CA ILE A 21 -35.30 -49.99 -27.30
C ILE A 21 -35.97 -48.98 -26.37
N LYS A 22 -36.25 -47.79 -26.87
CA LYS A 22 -37.07 -46.78 -26.20
C LYS A 22 -38.17 -46.31 -27.13
N GLN A 23 -39.41 -46.35 -26.67
CA GLN A 23 -40.58 -45.87 -27.40
C GLN A 23 -40.91 -44.44 -26.97
N TYR A 24 -41.36 -43.63 -27.92
CA TYR A 24 -41.82 -42.25 -27.71
C TYR A 24 -43.32 -42.16 -28.06
N PRO A 25 -44.22 -42.38 -27.09
CA PRO A 25 -45.66 -42.49 -27.34
C PRO A 25 -46.27 -41.23 -27.99
N ASN A 26 -45.69 -40.07 -27.70
CA ASN A 26 -46.12 -38.77 -28.21
C ASN A 26 -45.84 -38.58 -29.72
N HIS A 27 -45.13 -39.52 -30.37
CA HIS A 27 -44.70 -39.44 -31.77
C HIS A 27 -45.11 -40.68 -32.57
N GLU A 28 -46.40 -41.01 -32.62
CA GLU A 28 -46.95 -42.09 -33.47
C GLU A 28 -46.27 -43.46 -33.30
N LYS A 29 -45.92 -43.84 -32.06
CA LYS A 29 -45.18 -45.09 -31.75
C LYS A 29 -43.76 -45.16 -32.36
N TYR A 30 -43.13 -44.01 -32.60
CA TYR A 30 -41.72 -43.94 -32.98
C TYR A 30 -40.82 -44.50 -31.86
N PHE A 31 -39.71 -45.13 -32.23
CA PHE A 31 -38.76 -45.73 -31.29
C PHE A 31 -37.32 -45.60 -31.78
N ILE A 32 -36.39 -45.58 -30.82
CA ILE A 32 -34.95 -45.64 -31.08
C ILE A 32 -34.44 -47.00 -30.57
N GLU A 33 -33.59 -47.66 -31.34
CA GLU A 33 -32.96 -48.94 -30.97
C GLU A 33 -31.45 -48.79 -30.86
N ILE A 34 -30.84 -49.47 -29.89
CA ILE A 34 -29.40 -49.45 -29.67
C ILE A 34 -28.92 -50.90 -29.60
N ASN A 35 -28.02 -51.26 -30.50
CA ASN A 35 -27.40 -52.57 -30.53
C ASN A 35 -26.04 -52.52 -29.84
N LEU A 36 -25.94 -53.16 -28.67
CA LEU A 36 -24.72 -53.15 -27.85
C LEU A 36 -23.61 -54.06 -28.41
N GLU A 37 -23.95 -55.11 -29.18
CA GLU A 37 -22.95 -55.96 -29.85
C GLU A 37 -22.32 -55.27 -31.06
N LYS A 38 -23.12 -54.50 -31.82
CA LYS A 38 -22.67 -53.77 -33.00
C LYS A 38 -22.17 -52.36 -32.71
N ASN A 39 -22.29 -51.90 -31.46
CA ASN A 39 -22.06 -50.50 -31.06
C ASN A 39 -22.75 -49.53 -32.03
N SER A 40 -24.05 -49.71 -32.27
CA SER A 40 -24.79 -48.86 -33.20
C SER A 40 -26.13 -48.39 -32.64
N ILE A 41 -26.51 -47.19 -33.04
CA ILE A 41 -27.77 -46.52 -32.69
C ILE A 41 -28.59 -46.42 -33.97
N ASN A 42 -29.83 -46.90 -33.93
CA ASN A 42 -30.81 -46.77 -34.99
C ASN A 42 -31.87 -45.75 -34.55
N PHE A 43 -31.85 -44.56 -35.15
CA PHE A 43 -32.83 -43.49 -34.93
C PHE A 43 -34.13 -43.71 -35.74
N GLY A 44 -34.55 -44.94 -35.97
CA GLY A 44 -35.85 -45.27 -36.56
C GLY A 44 -35.98 -44.88 -38.04
N ASP A 45 -37.20 -44.55 -38.48
CA ASP A 45 -37.56 -44.33 -39.89
C ASP A 45 -37.87 -42.87 -40.25
N LYS A 46 -37.68 -41.95 -39.30
CA LYS A 46 -38.04 -40.52 -39.45
C LYS A 46 -36.90 -39.53 -39.21
N ILE A 47 -35.84 -39.93 -38.50
CA ILE A 47 -34.62 -39.11 -38.30
C ILE A 47 -33.55 -39.63 -39.27
N PHE A 48 -32.96 -38.73 -40.06
CA PHE A 48 -32.03 -39.10 -41.12
C PHE A 48 -30.73 -38.30 -41.08
N PHE A 49 -29.66 -38.89 -41.59
CA PHE A 49 -28.38 -38.21 -41.84
C PHE A 49 -28.44 -37.42 -43.15
N SER A 50 -27.85 -36.22 -43.19
CA SER A 50 -27.95 -35.23 -44.28
C SER A 50 -27.58 -35.76 -45.68
N ASP A 51 -28.55 -36.31 -46.39
CA ASP A 51 -28.52 -36.82 -47.78
C ASP A 51 -28.50 -38.35 -47.93
N SER A 52 -28.76 -39.09 -46.84
CA SER A 52 -29.04 -40.52 -46.90
C SER A 52 -30.36 -40.85 -46.20
N LYS A 53 -31.13 -41.81 -46.72
CA LYS A 53 -32.23 -42.43 -45.95
C LYS A 53 -31.70 -43.37 -44.85
N ASN A 54 -30.43 -43.22 -44.47
CA ASN A 54 -29.82 -43.96 -43.37
C ASN A 54 -30.19 -43.28 -42.05
N SER A 55 -30.47 -44.09 -41.05
CA SER A 55 -30.80 -43.68 -39.67
C SER A 55 -29.92 -44.40 -38.64
N ILE A 56 -28.89 -45.14 -39.11
CA ILE A 56 -27.99 -45.91 -38.26
C ILE A 56 -26.65 -45.17 -38.10
N GLN A 57 -26.30 -44.85 -36.86
CA GLN A 57 -25.01 -44.31 -36.41
C GLN A 57 -24.20 -45.40 -35.71
N ASN A 58 -22.88 -45.45 -35.94
CA ASN A 58 -21.98 -46.28 -35.13
C ASN A 58 -21.43 -45.44 -33.98
N ILE A 59 -21.43 -45.99 -32.77
CA ILE A 59 -20.85 -45.39 -31.57
C ILE A 59 -19.34 -45.60 -31.66
N THR A 60 -18.62 -44.57 -32.07
CA THR A 60 -17.16 -44.60 -32.23
C THR A 60 -16.46 -43.68 -31.22
N LYS A 61 -17.18 -42.70 -30.68
CA LYS A 61 -16.66 -41.71 -29.72
C LYS A 61 -17.65 -41.50 -28.57
N PRO A 62 -17.18 -41.01 -27.41
CA PRO A 62 -18.07 -40.66 -26.30
C PRO A 62 -19.11 -39.58 -26.66
N GLU A 63 -18.77 -38.69 -27.59
CA GLU A 63 -19.63 -37.62 -28.14
C GLU A 63 -20.91 -38.18 -28.79
N ASP A 64 -20.86 -39.36 -29.41
CA ASP A 64 -22.02 -40.01 -30.04
C ASP A 64 -23.12 -40.33 -29.00
N LEU A 65 -22.74 -40.57 -27.74
CA LEU A 65 -23.69 -40.78 -26.63
C LEU A 65 -24.32 -39.47 -26.15
N VAL A 66 -23.61 -38.35 -26.26
CA VAL A 66 -24.14 -37.01 -25.96
C VAL A 66 -25.16 -36.62 -27.04
N VAL A 67 -24.87 -36.90 -28.31
CA VAL A 67 -25.82 -36.69 -29.43
C VAL A 67 -27.09 -37.49 -29.22
N LEU A 68 -26.97 -38.79 -28.89
CA LEU A 68 -28.13 -39.63 -28.56
C LEU A 68 -28.98 -39.04 -27.43
N GLU A 69 -28.34 -38.59 -26.36
CA GLU A 69 -29.04 -38.02 -25.21
C GLU A 69 -29.71 -36.68 -25.55
N CYS A 70 -29.07 -35.84 -26.36
CA CYS A 70 -29.67 -34.60 -26.85
C CYS A 70 -30.90 -34.87 -27.73
N VAL A 71 -30.83 -35.84 -28.65
CA VAL A 71 -31.96 -36.26 -29.49
C VAL A 71 -33.09 -36.83 -28.63
N ASP A 72 -32.78 -37.68 -27.66
CA ASP A 72 -33.75 -38.21 -26.70
C ASP A 72 -34.52 -37.09 -26.00
N ARG A 73 -33.80 -36.07 -25.54
CA ARG A 73 -34.38 -34.90 -24.87
C ARG A 73 -35.29 -34.08 -25.79
N LEU A 74 -34.87 -33.85 -27.04
CA LEU A 74 -35.71 -33.16 -28.05
C LEU A 74 -37.01 -33.93 -28.32
N LEU A 75 -36.94 -35.25 -28.45
CA LEU A 75 -38.10 -36.09 -28.69
C LEU A 75 -39.07 -36.10 -27.49
N GLN A 76 -38.54 -36.26 -26.27
CA GLN A 76 -39.36 -36.18 -25.05
C GLN A 76 -40.07 -34.83 -24.94
N LYS A 77 -39.40 -33.75 -25.35
CA LYS A 77 -39.95 -32.40 -25.30
C LYS A 77 -41.10 -32.17 -26.29
N GLY A 78 -41.15 -32.95 -27.37
CA GLY A 78 -42.21 -32.87 -28.39
C GLY A 78 -41.76 -32.33 -29.74
N TYR A 79 -40.45 -32.20 -29.99
CA TYR A 79 -39.95 -31.96 -31.35
C TYR A 79 -40.22 -33.20 -32.21
N LYS A 80 -40.82 -33.01 -33.38
CA LYS A 80 -41.18 -34.11 -34.28
C LYS A 80 -39.91 -34.76 -34.83
N PRO A 81 -39.81 -36.11 -34.86
CA PRO A 81 -38.67 -36.82 -35.43
C PRO A 81 -38.29 -36.36 -36.85
N GLN A 82 -39.29 -36.12 -37.70
CA GLN A 82 -39.09 -35.68 -39.10
C GLN A 82 -38.43 -34.31 -39.25
N ASN A 83 -38.37 -33.52 -38.16
CA ASN A 83 -37.75 -32.20 -38.12
C ASN A 83 -36.33 -32.23 -37.52
N ILE A 84 -35.79 -33.41 -37.20
CA ILE A 84 -34.45 -33.60 -36.65
C ILE A 84 -33.57 -34.24 -37.73
N ILE A 85 -32.47 -33.58 -38.09
CA ILE A 85 -31.50 -34.03 -39.08
C ILE A 85 -30.15 -34.18 -38.39
N LEU A 86 -29.49 -35.32 -38.59
CA LEU A 86 -28.19 -35.62 -38.01
C LEU A 86 -27.05 -35.42 -39.02
N GLU A 87 -25.86 -35.06 -38.53
CA GLU A 87 -24.65 -34.77 -39.31
C GLU A 87 -24.91 -33.90 -40.58
N LYS A 88 -25.54 -32.73 -40.41
CA LYS A 88 -25.80 -31.81 -41.52
C LYS A 88 -24.49 -31.34 -42.14
N VAL A 89 -24.31 -31.62 -43.43
CA VAL A 89 -23.08 -31.28 -44.16
C VAL A 89 -23.22 -29.87 -44.74
N TYR A 90 -22.30 -28.98 -44.39
CA TYR A 90 -22.19 -27.64 -44.96
C TYR A 90 -20.90 -27.48 -45.78
N PRO A 91 -20.93 -26.77 -46.92
CA PRO A 91 -19.74 -26.51 -47.73
C PRO A 91 -18.85 -25.48 -47.03
N THR A 92 -17.77 -25.92 -46.40
CA THR A 92 -16.81 -25.02 -45.72
C THR A 92 -15.55 -24.79 -46.57
N GLY A 93 -15.05 -23.55 -46.59
CA GLY A 93 -14.11 -22.98 -47.58
C GLY A 93 -12.68 -23.53 -47.65
N HIS A 94 -12.38 -24.72 -47.14
CA HIS A 94 -11.05 -25.35 -47.19
C HIS A 94 -11.10 -26.81 -47.66
N GLY A 95 -11.87 -27.11 -48.71
CA GLY A 95 -11.87 -28.43 -49.36
C GLY A 95 -12.32 -29.62 -48.49
N THR A 96 -12.81 -29.35 -47.28
CA THR A 96 -13.40 -30.31 -46.34
C THR A 96 -14.77 -29.77 -45.96
N SER A 97 -15.79 -30.63 -45.93
CA SER A 97 -17.14 -30.27 -45.52
C SER A 97 -17.29 -30.41 -44.01
N GLY A 98 -17.75 -29.35 -43.34
CA GLY A 98 -18.09 -29.37 -41.92
C GLY A 98 -19.40 -30.12 -41.70
N ARG A 99 -19.51 -30.82 -40.56
CA ARG A 99 -20.69 -31.60 -40.19
C ARG A 99 -21.22 -31.07 -38.85
N LEU A 100 -22.43 -30.53 -38.88
CA LEU A 100 -23.19 -30.14 -37.68
C LEU A 100 -23.88 -31.38 -37.10
N ASP A 101 -23.72 -31.65 -35.81
CA ASP A 101 -24.25 -32.86 -35.17
C ASP A 101 -25.78 -33.00 -35.29
N ILE A 102 -26.52 -31.94 -34.93
CA ILE A 102 -27.98 -31.93 -34.97
C ILE A 102 -28.50 -30.60 -35.53
N LEU A 103 -29.35 -30.69 -36.55
CA LEU A 103 -30.16 -29.58 -37.07
C LEU A 103 -31.63 -29.85 -36.79
N VAL A 104 -32.31 -28.90 -36.16
CA VAL A 104 -33.76 -28.93 -35.94
C VAL A 104 -34.43 -27.90 -36.86
N THR A 105 -35.41 -28.34 -37.65
CA THR A 105 -36.19 -27.47 -38.54
C THR A 105 -37.55 -27.11 -37.96
N ASP A 106 -38.10 -25.97 -38.36
CA ASP A 106 -39.45 -25.55 -37.99
C ASP A 106 -40.54 -26.32 -38.78
N LYS A 107 -41.81 -25.94 -38.60
CA LYS A 107 -42.95 -26.56 -39.32
C LYS A 107 -42.93 -26.32 -40.83
N ASN A 108 -42.12 -25.38 -41.31
CA ASN A 108 -41.97 -24.99 -42.72
C ASN A 108 -40.65 -25.50 -43.33
N ASN A 109 -39.94 -26.42 -42.65
CA ASN A 109 -38.63 -26.95 -43.03
C ASN A 109 -37.48 -25.92 -43.08
N LYS A 110 -37.63 -24.76 -42.41
CA LYS A 110 -36.52 -23.81 -42.22
C LYS A 110 -35.68 -24.19 -41.02
N ALA A 111 -34.38 -23.86 -41.03
CA ALA A 111 -33.52 -24.07 -39.88
C ALA A 111 -34.07 -23.30 -38.66
N PHE A 112 -34.34 -23.99 -37.57
CA PHE A 112 -34.78 -23.36 -36.32
C PHE A 112 -33.63 -23.32 -35.31
N MET A 113 -32.97 -24.45 -35.10
CA MET A 113 -31.93 -24.61 -34.07
C MET A 113 -30.80 -25.49 -34.56
N MET A 114 -29.56 -25.02 -34.40
CA MET A 114 -28.33 -25.75 -34.72
C MET A 114 -27.62 -26.15 -33.42
N ILE A 115 -27.36 -27.44 -33.22
CA ILE A 115 -26.77 -27.96 -31.99
C ILE A 115 -25.44 -28.66 -32.30
N GLU A 116 -24.38 -28.20 -31.64
CA GLU A 116 -23.08 -28.85 -31.60
C GLU A 116 -22.93 -29.54 -30.24
N CYS A 117 -22.72 -30.85 -30.24
CA CYS A 117 -22.54 -31.64 -29.01
C CYS A 117 -21.06 -31.76 -28.69
N LYS A 118 -20.68 -31.77 -27.41
CA LYS A 118 -19.29 -32.05 -26.96
C LYS A 118 -19.30 -32.89 -25.69
N THR A 119 -18.20 -33.60 -25.43
CA THR A 119 -18.07 -34.36 -24.18
C THR A 119 -17.90 -33.43 -22.98
N TRP A 120 -18.45 -33.86 -21.83
CA TRP A 120 -18.47 -33.05 -20.61
C TRP A 120 -17.06 -32.72 -20.10
N GLY A 121 -16.89 -31.53 -19.54
CA GLY A 121 -15.61 -31.03 -19.03
C GLY A 121 -14.73 -30.44 -20.14
N LYS A 122 -13.47 -30.91 -20.24
CA LYS A 122 -12.42 -30.22 -21.00
C LYS A 122 -12.73 -29.99 -22.48
N GLU A 123 -13.48 -30.88 -23.15
CA GLU A 123 -13.80 -30.70 -24.57
C GLU A 123 -14.88 -29.64 -24.78
N PHE A 124 -15.93 -29.66 -23.95
CA PHE A 124 -16.93 -28.61 -23.92
C PHE A 124 -16.31 -27.25 -23.60
N ASP A 125 -15.47 -27.18 -22.55
CA ASP A 125 -14.83 -25.91 -22.16
C ASP A 125 -13.94 -25.37 -23.29
N LYS A 126 -13.15 -26.23 -23.97
CA LYS A 126 -12.37 -25.82 -25.15
C LYS A 126 -13.22 -25.35 -26.32
N ALA A 127 -14.36 -25.99 -26.57
CA ALA A 127 -15.27 -25.59 -27.63
C ALA A 127 -15.94 -24.25 -27.32
N PHE A 128 -16.30 -24.03 -26.05
CA PHE A 128 -16.82 -22.76 -25.56
C PHE A 128 -15.77 -21.64 -25.61
N ASP A 129 -14.51 -21.93 -25.25
CA ASP A 129 -13.42 -20.97 -25.40
C ASP A 129 -13.19 -20.58 -26.86
N LYS A 130 -13.26 -21.54 -27.79
CA LYS A 130 -13.20 -21.25 -29.23
C LYS A 130 -14.39 -20.40 -29.69
N LEU A 131 -15.61 -20.75 -29.27
CA LEU A 131 -16.80 -19.96 -29.53
C LEU A 131 -16.62 -18.50 -29.07
N LYS A 132 -16.03 -18.28 -27.89
CA LYS A 132 -15.70 -16.95 -27.36
C LYS A 132 -14.50 -16.26 -28.02
N LYS A 133 -13.66 -16.99 -28.75
CA LYS A 133 -12.43 -16.48 -29.39
C LYS A 133 -12.65 -16.08 -30.84
N ASP A 134 -13.37 -16.89 -31.61
CA ASP A 134 -13.54 -16.71 -33.06
C ASP A 134 -14.91 -17.17 -33.60
N GLY A 135 -15.88 -17.46 -32.72
CA GLY A 135 -17.22 -17.94 -33.09
C GLY A 135 -17.30 -19.44 -33.36
N GLY A 136 -16.16 -20.14 -33.40
CA GLY A 136 -16.09 -21.59 -33.56
C GLY A 136 -16.82 -22.13 -34.81
N GLN A 137 -17.24 -23.39 -34.73
CA GLN A 137 -17.91 -24.08 -35.84
C GLN A 137 -19.38 -23.63 -36.00
N LEU A 138 -20.08 -23.36 -34.91
CA LEU A 138 -21.48 -22.92 -34.92
C LEU A 138 -21.69 -21.66 -35.77
N PHE A 139 -20.79 -20.67 -35.68
CA PHE A 139 -20.94 -19.43 -36.47
C PHE A 139 -20.65 -19.66 -37.95
N THR A 140 -19.76 -20.61 -38.25
CA THR A 140 -19.48 -21.04 -39.62
C THR A 140 -20.71 -21.70 -40.24
N TYR A 141 -21.40 -22.56 -39.50
CA TYR A 141 -22.65 -23.18 -39.96
C TYR A 141 -23.77 -22.15 -40.17
N PHE A 142 -23.94 -21.22 -39.22
CA PHE A 142 -24.93 -20.15 -39.34
C PHE A 142 -24.72 -19.27 -40.60
N GLN A 143 -23.48 -18.98 -40.99
CA GLN A 143 -23.21 -18.22 -42.22
C GLN A 143 -23.63 -18.95 -43.50
N GLN A 144 -23.71 -20.28 -43.47
CA GLN A 144 -24.17 -21.09 -44.59
C GLN A 144 -25.70 -21.21 -44.62
N ASP A 145 -26.37 -21.06 -43.48
CA ASP A 145 -27.81 -21.17 -43.32
C ASP A 145 -28.31 -20.21 -42.22
N LYS A 146 -28.64 -19.00 -42.69
CA LYS A 146 -28.97 -17.83 -41.85
C LYS A 146 -30.40 -17.87 -41.30
N ASP A 147 -31.19 -18.88 -41.63
CA ASP A 147 -32.57 -19.02 -41.16
C ASP A 147 -32.64 -19.46 -39.69
N ALA A 148 -31.56 -20.05 -39.16
CA ALA A 148 -31.53 -20.49 -37.76
C ALA A 148 -31.84 -19.35 -36.79
N GLN A 149 -32.71 -19.65 -35.83
CA GLN A 149 -33.09 -18.72 -34.77
C GLN A 149 -32.17 -18.86 -33.55
N ILE A 150 -31.56 -20.04 -33.36
CA ILE A 150 -30.78 -20.36 -32.17
C ILE A 150 -29.59 -21.25 -32.53
N LEU A 151 -28.44 -20.97 -31.93
CA LEU A 151 -27.26 -21.84 -31.94
C LEU A 151 -27.03 -22.38 -30.53
N VAL A 152 -26.70 -23.66 -30.40
CA VAL A 152 -26.58 -24.33 -29.10
C VAL A 152 -25.29 -25.15 -29.06
N LEU A 153 -24.47 -24.89 -28.05
CA LEU A 153 -23.40 -25.81 -27.65
C LEU A 153 -23.92 -26.67 -26.50
N TYR A 154 -23.89 -27.99 -26.62
CA TYR A 154 -24.55 -28.91 -25.69
C TYR A 154 -23.61 -29.99 -25.14
N THR A 155 -23.80 -30.37 -23.87
CA THR A 155 -23.11 -31.50 -23.25
C THR A 155 -23.94 -32.15 -22.14
N SER A 156 -23.68 -33.42 -21.86
CA SER A 156 -24.33 -34.16 -20.77
C SER A 156 -23.42 -35.23 -20.17
N GLU A 157 -23.61 -35.51 -18.87
CA GLU A 157 -22.90 -36.56 -18.13
C GLU A 157 -23.79 -37.15 -17.03
N LEU A 158 -23.54 -38.42 -16.67
CA LEU A 158 -24.21 -39.08 -15.56
C LEU A 158 -23.40 -38.88 -14.26
N ILE A 159 -23.85 -37.97 -13.39
CA ILE A 159 -23.21 -37.65 -12.11
C ILE A 159 -24.09 -38.17 -10.96
N ASN A 160 -23.55 -38.99 -10.06
CA ASN A 160 -24.28 -39.56 -8.92
C ASN A 160 -25.60 -40.28 -9.29
N LYS A 161 -25.63 -41.02 -10.40
CA LYS A 161 -26.83 -41.68 -10.98
C LYS A 161 -27.95 -40.72 -11.44
N LYS A 162 -27.69 -39.42 -11.50
CA LYS A 162 -28.57 -38.41 -12.06
C LYS A 162 -27.95 -37.90 -13.36
N LEU A 163 -28.76 -37.81 -14.41
CA LEU A 163 -28.31 -37.25 -15.68
C LEU A 163 -28.31 -35.73 -15.57
N GLU A 164 -27.13 -35.12 -15.71
CA GLU A 164 -26.97 -33.67 -15.76
C GLU A 164 -26.57 -33.24 -17.17
N TYR A 165 -27.04 -32.06 -17.58
CA TYR A 165 -26.72 -31.46 -18.88
C TYR A 165 -26.35 -30.00 -18.70
N LYS A 166 -25.53 -29.50 -19.62
CA LYS A 166 -25.14 -28.10 -19.71
C LYS A 166 -25.26 -27.65 -21.16
N ASN A 167 -25.71 -26.42 -21.37
CA ASN A 167 -25.76 -25.83 -22.70
C ASN A 167 -25.41 -24.34 -22.67
N GLU A 168 -25.00 -23.84 -23.82
CA GLU A 168 -24.79 -22.42 -24.10
C GLU A 168 -25.57 -22.08 -25.36
N ILE A 169 -26.56 -21.21 -25.20
CA ILE A 169 -27.57 -20.88 -26.22
C ILE A 169 -27.31 -19.46 -26.72
N ILE A 170 -27.20 -19.31 -28.03
CA ILE A 170 -27.05 -18.01 -28.71
C ILE A 170 -28.31 -17.78 -29.53
N LYS A 171 -29.13 -16.82 -29.11
CA LYS A 171 -30.28 -16.35 -29.88
C LYS A 171 -29.79 -15.47 -31.02
N ILE A 172 -30.33 -15.68 -32.21
CA ILE A 172 -29.98 -14.89 -33.39
C ILE A 172 -30.93 -13.70 -33.52
N GLU A 173 -30.40 -12.50 -33.35
CA GLU A 173 -31.08 -11.24 -33.60
C GLU A 173 -31.09 -10.89 -35.10
N GLU A 174 -32.04 -10.06 -35.54
CA GLU A 174 -32.17 -9.65 -36.95
C GLU A 174 -30.90 -8.99 -37.51
N GLU A 175 -30.22 -8.20 -36.69
CA GLU A 175 -28.98 -7.53 -37.08
C GLU A 175 -27.87 -8.51 -37.48
N TYR A 176 -27.85 -9.71 -36.87
CA TYR A 176 -26.85 -10.73 -37.12
C TYR A 176 -27.05 -11.40 -38.48
N ARG A 177 -28.29 -11.42 -39.00
CA ARG A 177 -28.63 -12.02 -40.30
C ARG A 177 -27.98 -11.25 -41.46
N ASN A 178 -27.77 -9.95 -41.27
CA ASN A 178 -27.19 -9.06 -42.29
C ASN A 178 -25.64 -9.09 -42.34
N THR A 179 -24.99 -9.91 -41.50
CA THR A 179 -23.52 -10.01 -41.45
C THR A 179 -22.95 -10.70 -42.70
N SER A 180 -21.77 -10.24 -43.15
CA SER A 180 -21.18 -10.68 -44.42
C SER A 180 -20.29 -11.92 -44.30
N ASN A 181 -19.73 -12.18 -43.12
CA ASN A 181 -18.83 -13.30 -42.85
C ASN A 181 -18.80 -13.62 -41.34
N VAL A 182 -18.17 -14.75 -40.98
CA VAL A 182 -18.07 -15.23 -39.58
C VAL A 182 -17.44 -14.20 -38.65
N LYS A 183 -16.40 -13.48 -39.12
CA LYS A 183 -15.71 -12.47 -38.31
C LYS A 183 -16.62 -11.27 -38.02
N ASP A 184 -17.34 -10.78 -39.03
CA ASP A 184 -18.33 -9.70 -38.88
C ASP A 184 -19.46 -10.10 -37.92
N PHE A 185 -19.93 -11.36 -37.98
CA PHE A 185 -20.89 -11.87 -37.00
C PHE A 185 -20.30 -11.95 -35.58
N PHE A 186 -19.09 -12.48 -35.45
CA PHE A 186 -18.41 -12.58 -34.16
C PHE A 186 -18.12 -11.22 -33.52
N ASP A 187 -17.75 -10.22 -34.32
CA ASP A 187 -17.47 -8.87 -33.84
C ASP A 187 -18.75 -8.16 -33.35
N ARG A 188 -19.91 -8.43 -33.97
CA ARG A 188 -21.21 -7.84 -33.59
C ARG A 188 -21.93 -8.60 -32.47
N TRP A 189 -21.67 -9.89 -32.30
CA TRP A 189 -22.27 -10.64 -31.21
C TRP A 189 -21.80 -10.08 -29.86
N ASN A 190 -22.74 -9.82 -28.95
CA ASN A 190 -22.46 -9.32 -27.59
C ASN A 190 -21.67 -10.33 -26.70
N LYS A 191 -21.42 -11.55 -27.22
CA LYS A 191 -20.67 -12.63 -26.57
C LYS A 191 -21.26 -13.07 -25.23
N VAL A 192 -22.58 -12.85 -25.08
CA VAL A 192 -23.41 -13.38 -24.00
C VAL A 192 -24.20 -14.57 -24.55
N SER A 193 -24.12 -15.69 -23.84
CA SER A 193 -24.92 -16.89 -24.07
C SER A 193 -25.95 -17.06 -22.95
N LYS A 194 -27.04 -17.75 -23.25
CA LYS A 194 -28.10 -18.09 -22.29
C LYS A 194 -28.00 -19.60 -21.96
N ASN A 195 -28.45 -20.00 -20.78
CA ASN A 195 -28.34 -21.40 -20.31
C ASN A 195 -29.71 -22.10 -20.19
N ASN A 196 -30.79 -21.38 -20.49
CA ASN A 196 -32.17 -21.86 -20.36
C ASN A 196 -33.00 -21.43 -21.58
N GLY A 197 -34.15 -22.09 -21.77
CA GLY A 197 -35.16 -21.68 -22.74
C GLY A 197 -35.35 -22.57 -23.95
N VAL A 198 -34.59 -23.67 -24.07
CA VAL A 198 -34.80 -24.69 -25.11
C VAL A 198 -35.28 -26.01 -24.49
N PHE A 199 -34.48 -26.57 -23.58
CA PHE A 199 -34.70 -27.92 -23.06
C PHE A 199 -35.53 -27.99 -21.77
N ASN A 200 -36.01 -26.85 -21.26
CA ASN A 200 -36.74 -26.80 -19.99
C ASN A 200 -38.23 -27.15 -20.16
N ASP A 201 -38.85 -27.76 -19.14
CA ASP A 201 -40.22 -28.30 -19.18
C ASP A 201 -41.33 -27.31 -19.54
N TRP A 202 -41.13 -26.02 -19.27
CA TRP A 202 -42.10 -24.94 -19.51
C TRP A 202 -42.05 -24.36 -20.93
N ASN A 203 -40.95 -24.55 -21.68
CA ASN A 203 -40.85 -24.01 -23.04
C ASN A 203 -41.72 -24.83 -24.01
N THR A 204 -42.29 -24.19 -25.04
CA THR A 204 -43.03 -24.91 -26.09
C THR A 204 -42.10 -25.28 -27.25
N PRO A 205 -42.21 -26.49 -27.85
CA PRO A 205 -41.38 -26.85 -29.00
C PRO A 205 -41.55 -25.84 -30.15
N TYR A 206 -40.44 -25.55 -30.84
CA TYR A 206 -40.37 -24.55 -31.92
C TYR A 206 -40.60 -23.09 -31.48
N ASN A 207 -40.48 -22.83 -30.18
CA ASN A 207 -40.43 -21.49 -29.61
C ASN A 207 -39.19 -21.37 -28.70
N TYR A 208 -38.70 -20.15 -28.53
CA TYR A 208 -37.65 -19.84 -27.56
C TYR A 208 -38.15 -18.76 -26.62
N GLU A 209 -38.37 -19.17 -25.37
CA GLU A 209 -38.66 -18.28 -24.26
C GLU A 209 -37.56 -18.50 -23.23
N SER A 210 -37.02 -17.43 -22.64
CA SER A 210 -36.08 -17.54 -21.51
C SER A 210 -36.84 -17.24 -20.22
N LYS A 211 -36.59 -18.02 -19.17
CA LYS A 211 -37.21 -17.74 -17.87
C LYS A 211 -36.49 -16.58 -17.21
N ALA A 212 -37.28 -15.71 -16.60
CA ALA A 212 -36.77 -14.61 -15.82
C ALA A 212 -35.86 -15.13 -14.68
N LEU A 213 -34.74 -14.46 -14.49
CA LEU A 213 -33.80 -14.74 -13.41
C LEU A 213 -34.46 -14.47 -12.06
N THR A 214 -34.16 -15.34 -11.09
CA THR A 214 -34.47 -15.16 -9.68
C THR A 214 -33.16 -14.94 -8.91
N PRO A 215 -33.19 -14.45 -7.65
CA PRO A 215 -31.96 -14.30 -6.86
C PRO A 215 -31.12 -15.58 -6.71
N LYS A 216 -31.72 -16.77 -6.82
CA LYS A 216 -31.00 -18.06 -6.80
C LYS A 216 -30.18 -18.35 -8.05
N ASP A 217 -30.54 -17.73 -9.17
CA ASP A 217 -29.87 -17.93 -10.46
C ASP A 217 -28.64 -17.04 -10.62
N LEU A 218 -28.43 -16.09 -9.70
CA LEU A 218 -27.29 -15.17 -9.73
C LEU A 218 -25.98 -15.87 -9.39
N ILE A 219 -24.94 -15.60 -10.18
CA ILE A 219 -23.59 -16.13 -9.96
C ILE A 219 -22.72 -15.14 -9.18
N ASP A 220 -21.89 -15.65 -8.28
CA ASP A 220 -20.90 -14.84 -7.58
C ASP A 220 -19.83 -14.33 -8.57
N ILE A 221 -19.42 -13.07 -8.43
CA ILE A 221 -18.35 -12.47 -9.24
C ILE A 221 -17.00 -13.04 -8.78
N LYS A 222 -16.15 -13.45 -9.73
CA LYS A 222 -14.75 -13.82 -9.50
C LYS A 222 -13.81 -12.73 -9.99
N GLN A 223 -12.54 -12.82 -9.61
CA GLN A 223 -11.51 -11.85 -10.02
C GLN A 223 -11.35 -11.73 -11.55
N GLU A 224 -11.50 -12.85 -12.27
CA GLU A 224 -11.47 -12.90 -13.74
C GLU A 224 -12.68 -12.17 -14.36
N ASP A 225 -13.84 -12.23 -13.70
CA ASP A 225 -15.08 -11.63 -14.16
C ASP A 225 -15.04 -10.10 -14.07
N SER A 226 -14.40 -9.53 -13.05
CA SER A 226 -14.23 -8.06 -12.90
C SER A 226 -13.55 -7.44 -14.13
N SER A 227 -12.45 -8.05 -14.58
CA SER A 227 -11.72 -7.60 -15.78
C SER A 227 -12.54 -7.82 -17.06
N PHE A 228 -13.26 -8.94 -17.13
CA PHE A 228 -14.13 -9.25 -18.25
C PHE A 228 -15.28 -8.23 -18.39
N ILE A 229 -16.01 -7.97 -17.30
CA ILE A 229 -17.13 -7.00 -17.25
C ILE A 229 -16.65 -5.62 -17.67
N PHE A 230 -15.53 -5.15 -17.14
CA PHE A 230 -14.97 -3.84 -17.50
C PHE A 230 -14.62 -3.75 -18.99
N ASN A 231 -13.93 -4.76 -19.53
CA ASN A 231 -13.53 -4.77 -20.94
C ASN A 231 -14.74 -4.85 -21.88
N ARG A 232 -15.77 -5.62 -21.51
CA ARG A 232 -17.04 -5.70 -22.23
C ARG A 232 -17.81 -4.40 -22.21
N PHE A 233 -17.91 -3.77 -21.04
CA PHE A 233 -18.51 -2.45 -20.93
C PHE A 233 -17.82 -1.45 -21.88
N MET A 234 -16.49 -1.45 -21.90
CA MET A 234 -15.72 -0.60 -22.82
C MET A 234 -15.90 -0.96 -24.31
N GLU A 235 -16.23 -2.22 -24.63
CA GLU A 235 -16.55 -2.68 -25.98
C GLU A 235 -17.94 -2.22 -26.42
N ILE A 236 -18.94 -2.36 -25.55
CA ILE A 236 -20.31 -1.85 -25.75
C ILE A 236 -20.27 -0.35 -26.08
N LEU A 237 -19.53 0.44 -25.30
CA LEU A 237 -19.39 1.88 -25.56
C LEU A 237 -18.75 2.18 -26.92
N ARG A 238 -17.81 1.35 -27.38
CA ARG A 238 -17.15 1.52 -28.70
C ARG A 238 -18.08 1.16 -29.85
N HIS A 239 -18.80 0.03 -29.74
CA HIS A 239 -19.73 -0.43 -30.77
C HIS A 239 -20.87 0.55 -30.97
N ASN A 240 -21.37 1.13 -29.87
CA ASN A 240 -22.47 2.10 -29.89
C ASN A 240 -22.03 3.57 -30.06
N VAL A 241 -20.75 3.80 -30.39
CA VAL A 241 -20.17 5.14 -30.68
C VAL A 241 -20.41 6.14 -29.55
N VAL A 242 -20.26 5.71 -28.30
CA VAL A 242 -20.40 6.58 -27.12
C VAL A 242 -19.12 7.37 -26.90
N SER A 243 -19.18 8.69 -27.07
CA SER A 243 -18.04 9.60 -26.94
C SER A 243 -17.79 10.04 -25.49
N ASP A 244 -18.85 10.31 -24.72
CA ASP A 244 -18.77 10.74 -23.32
C ASP A 244 -18.67 9.54 -22.35
N LYS A 245 -17.45 9.00 -22.24
CA LYS A 245 -17.17 7.93 -21.28
C LYS A 245 -17.47 8.32 -19.83
N PRO A 246 -17.04 9.50 -19.32
CA PRO A 246 -17.38 9.89 -17.94
C PRO A 246 -18.87 9.84 -17.62
N ASN A 247 -19.74 10.32 -18.53
CA ASN A 247 -21.19 10.20 -18.34
C ASN A 247 -21.62 8.73 -18.28
N ALA A 248 -21.16 7.89 -19.21
CA ALA A 248 -21.47 6.46 -19.24
C ALA A 248 -21.11 5.75 -17.93
N PHE A 249 -19.94 6.05 -17.35
CA PHE A 249 -19.52 5.51 -16.05
C PHE A 249 -20.41 6.01 -14.89
N ASN A 250 -20.82 7.28 -14.89
CA ASN A 250 -21.79 7.78 -13.91
C ASN A 250 -23.14 7.04 -14.00
N LYS A 251 -23.58 6.71 -15.22
CA LYS A 251 -24.82 5.94 -15.45
C LYS A 251 -24.69 4.48 -14.98
N ILE A 252 -23.51 3.87 -15.07
CA ILE A 252 -23.28 2.55 -14.44
C ILE A 252 -23.56 2.58 -12.94
N PHE A 253 -23.12 3.60 -12.21
CA PHE A 253 -23.40 3.67 -10.76
C PHE A 253 -24.90 3.79 -10.46
N THR A 254 -25.68 4.40 -11.36
CA THR A 254 -27.15 4.40 -11.29
C THR A 254 -27.71 2.99 -11.50
N LEU A 255 -27.19 2.24 -12.46
CA LEU A 255 -27.60 0.84 -12.69
C LEU A 255 -27.22 -0.07 -11.52
N PHE A 256 -26.06 0.12 -10.89
CA PHE A 256 -25.71 -0.60 -9.66
C PHE A 256 -26.69 -0.31 -8.52
N LEU A 257 -27.10 0.95 -8.36
CA LEU A 257 -28.11 1.30 -7.36
C LEU A 257 -29.44 0.55 -7.60
N CYS A 258 -29.88 0.45 -8.86
CA CYS A 258 -31.09 -0.28 -9.24
C CYS A 258 -30.95 -1.77 -8.94
N LYS A 259 -29.82 -2.37 -9.29
CA LYS A 259 -29.54 -3.78 -9.05
C LYS A 259 -29.42 -4.12 -7.57
N ILE A 260 -28.76 -3.27 -6.77
CA ILE A 260 -28.69 -3.42 -5.31
C ILE A 260 -30.09 -3.35 -4.69
N MET A 261 -30.93 -2.43 -5.17
CA MET A 261 -32.32 -2.29 -4.72
C MET A 261 -33.15 -3.54 -5.03
N ASP A 262 -33.03 -4.08 -6.24
CA ASP A 262 -33.73 -5.29 -6.67
C ASP A 262 -33.28 -6.53 -5.86
N GLU A 263 -31.96 -6.76 -5.75
CA GLU A 263 -31.38 -7.84 -4.93
C GLU A 263 -31.74 -7.72 -3.44
N LYS A 264 -32.06 -6.51 -2.95
CA LYS A 264 -32.49 -6.29 -1.57
C LYS A 264 -33.95 -6.67 -1.32
N ASN A 265 -34.84 -6.31 -2.23
CA ASN A 265 -36.28 -6.40 -1.99
C ASN A 265 -36.93 -7.67 -2.56
N THR A 266 -36.26 -8.36 -3.49
CA THR A 266 -36.81 -9.54 -4.17
C THR A 266 -36.50 -10.82 -3.39
N LYS A 267 -37.53 -11.63 -3.09
CA LYS A 267 -37.34 -12.91 -2.37
C LYS A 267 -36.67 -13.95 -3.26
N GLU A 268 -36.04 -14.97 -2.66
CA GLU A 268 -35.19 -15.93 -3.41
C GLU A 268 -35.81 -16.63 -4.62
N ASN A 269 -37.13 -16.86 -4.62
CA ASN A 269 -37.84 -17.52 -5.73
C ASN A 269 -38.69 -16.55 -6.55
N GLU A 270 -38.64 -15.25 -6.24
CA GLU A 270 -39.35 -14.21 -6.98
C GLU A 270 -38.49 -13.73 -8.15
N GLN A 271 -39.16 -13.26 -9.20
CA GLN A 271 -38.52 -12.76 -10.40
C GLN A 271 -37.82 -11.42 -10.10
N LEU A 272 -36.57 -11.29 -10.53
CA LEU A 272 -35.82 -10.04 -10.49
C LEU A 272 -36.41 -9.01 -11.48
N GLU A 273 -36.42 -7.74 -11.09
CA GLU A 273 -36.85 -6.66 -11.96
C GLU A 273 -35.70 -6.12 -12.84
N PHE A 274 -34.45 -6.21 -12.36
CA PHE A 274 -33.23 -5.78 -13.04
C PHE A 274 -32.77 -6.86 -14.05
N GLN A 275 -33.52 -7.02 -15.13
CA GLN A 275 -33.18 -7.89 -16.25
C GLN A 275 -33.98 -7.52 -17.48
N TRP A 276 -33.52 -7.96 -18.65
CA TRP A 276 -34.32 -7.95 -19.87
C TRP A 276 -35.18 -9.22 -19.98
N LEU A 277 -36.50 -9.06 -20.17
CA LEU A 277 -37.47 -10.14 -20.30
C LEU A 277 -37.85 -10.36 -21.76
N GLU A 278 -37.30 -11.43 -22.34
CA GLU A 278 -37.52 -11.78 -23.74
C GLU A 278 -38.99 -12.07 -24.06
N GLY A 279 -39.51 -11.45 -25.12
CA GLY A 279 -40.89 -11.61 -25.57
C GLY A 279 -41.95 -10.88 -24.74
N ILE A 280 -41.53 -10.18 -23.68
CA ILE A 280 -42.39 -9.39 -22.80
C ILE A 280 -42.00 -7.91 -22.87
N ASP A 281 -40.71 -7.60 -22.77
CA ASP A 281 -40.23 -6.23 -22.76
C ASP A 281 -40.10 -5.62 -24.16
N ASP A 282 -40.48 -4.35 -24.26
CA ASP A 282 -39.95 -3.42 -25.24
C ASP A 282 -39.01 -2.40 -24.56
N HIS A 283 -38.40 -1.51 -25.34
CA HIS A 283 -37.49 -0.49 -24.81
C HIS A 283 -38.14 0.48 -23.81
N VAL A 284 -39.46 0.69 -23.90
CA VAL A 284 -40.21 1.62 -23.05
C VAL A 284 -40.53 0.97 -21.71
N GLU A 285 -41.15 -0.21 -21.71
CA GLU A 285 -41.54 -0.94 -20.50
C GLU A 285 -40.32 -1.35 -19.68
N PHE A 286 -39.23 -1.75 -20.34
CA PHE A 286 -37.96 -2.04 -19.67
C PHE A 286 -37.40 -0.82 -18.92
N GLN A 287 -37.35 0.35 -19.58
CA GLN A 287 -36.82 1.55 -18.94
C GLN A 287 -37.75 2.12 -17.87
N LYS A 288 -39.08 1.98 -18.00
CA LYS A 288 -40.01 2.28 -16.90
C LYS A 288 -39.68 1.47 -15.66
N ARG A 289 -39.51 0.14 -15.80
CA ARG A 289 -39.15 -0.75 -14.68
C ARG A 289 -37.81 -0.37 -14.03
N LEU A 290 -36.79 -0.05 -14.83
CA LEU A 290 -35.51 0.46 -14.31
C LEU A 290 -35.68 1.79 -13.56
N THR A 291 -36.55 2.67 -14.05
CA THR A 291 -36.78 3.98 -13.44
C THR A 291 -37.51 3.85 -12.09
N ASP A 292 -38.45 2.90 -11.98
CA ASP A 292 -39.13 2.58 -10.71
C ASP A 292 -38.16 1.96 -9.69
N LEU A 293 -37.22 1.11 -10.13
CA LEU A 293 -36.11 0.63 -9.30
C LEU A 293 -35.21 1.77 -8.84
N TYR A 294 -34.86 2.70 -9.74
CA TYR A 294 -34.08 3.87 -9.41
C TYR A 294 -34.80 4.76 -8.37
N GLN A 295 -36.08 5.07 -8.56
CA GLN A 295 -36.87 5.87 -7.62
C GLN A 295 -36.90 5.25 -6.22
N ARG A 296 -37.11 3.93 -6.13
CA ARG A 296 -37.02 3.19 -4.85
C ARG A 296 -35.61 3.28 -4.26
N GLY A 297 -34.57 3.03 -5.06
CA GLY A 297 -33.16 3.10 -4.65
C GLY A 297 -32.77 4.46 -4.11
N MET A 298 -33.21 5.52 -4.78
CA MET A 298 -33.00 6.91 -4.41
C MET A 298 -33.64 7.28 -3.07
N LYS A 299 -34.87 6.83 -2.87
CA LYS A 299 -35.59 7.06 -1.61
C LYS A 299 -34.97 6.28 -0.46
N GLU A 300 -34.82 4.97 -0.62
CA GLU A 300 -34.33 4.08 0.45
C GLU A 300 -32.88 4.42 0.82
N PHE A 301 -32.01 4.52 -0.18
CA PHE A 301 -30.58 4.60 0.07
C PHE A 301 -30.10 6.03 0.19
N LEU A 302 -30.70 7.01 -0.49
CA LEU A 302 -30.20 8.40 -0.52
C LEU A 302 -31.14 9.38 0.19
N ASP A 303 -32.31 8.94 0.67
CA ASP A 303 -33.38 9.79 1.21
C ASP A 303 -33.72 10.96 0.27
N LYS A 304 -33.72 10.67 -1.03
CA LYS A 304 -34.07 11.62 -2.08
C LYS A 304 -35.34 11.17 -2.78
N GLU A 305 -36.35 12.02 -2.72
CA GLU A 305 -37.54 11.86 -3.54
C GLU A 305 -37.23 12.30 -4.97
N VAL A 306 -37.34 11.36 -5.90
CA VAL A 306 -37.25 11.65 -7.34
C VAL A 306 -38.63 12.13 -7.78
N THR A 307 -38.68 13.29 -8.43
CA THR A 307 -39.90 13.80 -9.05
C THR A 307 -40.22 13.00 -10.30
N ASP A 308 -40.83 11.84 -10.10
CA ASP A 308 -41.30 10.94 -11.14
C ASP A 308 -42.72 10.45 -10.79
N LEU A 309 -43.43 9.91 -11.78
CA LEU A 309 -44.76 9.34 -11.60
C LEU A 309 -44.78 7.96 -12.27
N SER A 310 -44.81 6.92 -11.45
CA SER A 310 -44.99 5.55 -11.95
C SER A 310 -46.39 5.36 -12.55
N ASP A 311 -46.55 4.37 -13.43
CA ASP A 311 -47.85 4.07 -14.05
C ASP A 311 -48.93 3.76 -12.99
N LYS A 312 -48.52 3.17 -11.85
CA LYS A 312 -49.39 2.94 -10.69
C LYS A 312 -49.85 4.25 -10.04
N GLU A 313 -48.94 5.17 -9.76
CA GLU A 313 -49.28 6.47 -9.17
C GLU A 313 -50.07 7.36 -10.14
N PHE A 314 -49.84 7.21 -11.44
CA PHE A 314 -50.64 7.83 -12.48
C PHE A 314 -52.08 7.31 -12.42
N GLU A 315 -52.29 5.99 -12.33
CA GLU A 315 -53.62 5.41 -12.20
C GLU A 315 -54.31 5.82 -10.88
N GLU A 316 -53.57 5.92 -9.77
CA GLU A 316 -54.12 6.40 -8.50
C GLU A 316 -54.59 7.86 -8.56
N LYS A 317 -53.87 8.73 -9.29
CA LYS A 317 -54.20 10.16 -9.39
C LYS A 317 -55.20 10.50 -10.50
N PHE A 318 -55.17 9.74 -11.60
CA PHE A 318 -55.88 10.06 -12.85
C PHE A 318 -56.81 8.94 -13.33
N GLY A 319 -56.92 7.83 -12.61
CA GLY A 319 -57.74 6.66 -13.00
C GLY A 319 -59.24 6.90 -13.08
N THR A 320 -59.73 8.05 -12.57
CA THR A 320 -61.14 8.46 -12.73
C THR A 320 -61.42 9.19 -14.05
N LEU A 321 -60.40 9.45 -14.87
CA LEU A 321 -60.56 10.07 -16.19
C LEU A 321 -61.11 9.07 -17.22
N ASP A 322 -61.67 9.60 -18.32
CA ASP A 322 -62.07 8.77 -19.46
C ASP A 322 -60.86 8.07 -20.09
N ASN A 323 -61.03 6.79 -20.49
CA ASN A 323 -59.93 5.97 -20.98
C ASN A 323 -59.24 6.58 -22.20
N SER A 324 -59.97 7.26 -23.10
CA SER A 324 -59.36 7.87 -24.28
C SER A 324 -58.43 9.04 -23.94
N VAL A 325 -58.80 9.82 -22.92
CA VAL A 325 -58.01 10.95 -22.40
C VAL A 325 -56.86 10.43 -21.55
N LYS A 326 -57.11 9.38 -20.76
CA LYS A 326 -56.12 8.72 -19.89
C LYS A 326 -54.96 8.15 -20.70
N ASP A 327 -55.25 7.41 -21.76
CA ASP A 327 -54.23 6.78 -22.61
C ASP A 327 -53.38 7.84 -23.33
N LEU A 328 -54.01 8.94 -23.77
CA LEU A 328 -53.30 10.06 -24.37
C LEU A 328 -52.36 10.76 -23.37
N LEU A 329 -52.85 11.02 -22.15
CA LEU A 329 -52.04 11.63 -21.09
C LEU A 329 -50.88 10.72 -20.66
N LEU A 330 -51.14 9.42 -20.51
CA LEU A 330 -50.10 8.44 -20.15
C LEU A 330 -49.02 8.36 -21.23
N LYS A 331 -49.42 8.40 -22.51
CA LYS A 331 -48.50 8.40 -23.65
C LYS A 331 -47.61 9.65 -23.66
N GLU A 332 -48.20 10.84 -23.51
CA GLU A 332 -47.43 12.09 -23.47
C GLU A 332 -46.53 12.16 -22.22
N PHE A 333 -47.01 11.68 -21.08
CA PHE A 333 -46.20 11.61 -19.86
C PHE A 333 -45.01 10.65 -20.02
N THR A 334 -45.25 9.46 -20.57
CA THR A 334 -44.19 8.46 -20.87
C THR A 334 -43.15 9.04 -21.82
N LYS A 335 -43.60 9.77 -22.85
CA LYS A 335 -42.70 10.44 -23.80
C LYS A 335 -41.80 11.46 -23.10
N ILE A 336 -42.37 12.32 -22.25
CA ILE A 336 -41.61 13.31 -21.48
C ILE A 336 -40.65 12.64 -20.49
N ARG A 337 -41.13 11.59 -19.79
CA ARG A 337 -40.40 10.82 -18.79
C ARG A 337 -39.12 10.21 -19.38
N LEU A 338 -39.24 9.57 -20.55
CA LEU A 338 -38.15 8.79 -21.14
C LEU A 338 -37.29 9.56 -22.15
N GLN A 339 -37.82 10.61 -22.81
CA GLN A 339 -37.14 11.27 -23.93
C GLN A 339 -36.50 12.64 -23.59
N LYS A 340 -36.71 13.19 -22.37
CA LYS A 340 -36.20 14.54 -22.02
C LYS A 340 -35.31 14.61 -20.78
N ASN A 341 -35.43 13.67 -19.85
CA ASN A 341 -34.64 13.67 -18.59
C ASN A 341 -34.31 12.24 -18.14
N ASN A 342 -33.76 11.45 -19.04
CA ASN A 342 -33.49 10.04 -18.80
C ASN A 342 -32.29 9.84 -17.86
N GLU A 343 -32.54 9.28 -16.69
CA GLU A 343 -31.51 8.98 -15.69
C GLU A 343 -30.51 7.94 -16.17
N PHE A 344 -30.84 7.19 -17.22
CA PHE A 344 -30.02 6.21 -17.94
C PHE A 344 -29.57 6.70 -19.33
N ALA A 345 -29.61 8.01 -19.61
CA ALA A 345 -29.03 8.60 -20.82
C ALA A 345 -27.50 8.44 -20.84
N ILE A 346 -27.03 7.39 -21.49
CA ILE A 346 -25.62 7.15 -21.82
C ILE A 346 -25.26 7.92 -23.09
N LYS A 347 -26.19 7.95 -24.04
CA LYS A 347 -26.21 8.87 -25.19
C LYS A 347 -27.19 10.02 -24.90
N ASP A 348 -27.00 11.15 -25.56
CA ASP A 348 -27.95 12.26 -25.50
C ASP A 348 -29.31 11.81 -26.05
N VAL A 349 -30.38 12.05 -25.30
CA VAL A 349 -31.76 11.70 -25.68
C VAL A 349 -32.60 12.97 -25.74
N PHE A 350 -33.22 13.21 -26.89
CA PHE A 350 -34.12 14.36 -27.09
C PHE A 350 -35.32 14.05 -28.01
N ASP A 351 -35.34 12.87 -28.63
CA ASP A 351 -36.43 12.37 -29.46
C ASP A 351 -36.54 10.83 -29.38
N GLU A 352 -37.43 10.25 -30.18
CA GLU A 352 -37.69 8.80 -30.19
C GLU A 352 -36.55 7.99 -30.81
N GLU A 353 -35.88 8.54 -31.84
CA GLU A 353 -34.76 7.86 -32.50
C GLU A 353 -33.56 7.75 -31.55
N THR A 354 -33.16 8.87 -30.95
CA THR A 354 -32.09 8.92 -29.95
C THR A 354 -32.42 8.14 -28.67
N PHE A 355 -33.70 8.07 -28.28
CA PHE A 355 -34.16 7.20 -27.20
C PHE A 355 -33.91 5.73 -27.52
N ASN A 356 -34.28 5.26 -28.71
CA ASN A 356 -34.08 3.87 -29.11
C ASN A 356 -32.58 3.52 -29.18
N GLU A 357 -31.76 4.41 -29.74
CA GLU A 357 -30.30 4.24 -29.72
C GLU A 357 -29.75 4.11 -28.31
N ASN A 358 -30.18 4.96 -27.37
CA ASN A 358 -29.76 4.86 -25.97
C ASN A 358 -30.28 3.57 -25.30
N ALA A 359 -31.52 3.17 -25.60
CA ALA A 359 -32.16 2.00 -25.03
C ALA A 359 -31.40 0.70 -25.36
N ILE A 360 -30.86 0.60 -26.58
CA ILE A 360 -30.00 -0.51 -26.99
C ILE A 360 -28.76 -0.59 -26.08
N VAL A 361 -28.08 0.53 -25.85
CA VAL A 361 -26.89 0.57 -24.97
C VAL A 361 -27.23 0.16 -23.53
N VAL A 362 -28.34 0.68 -23.00
CA VAL A 362 -28.80 0.35 -21.64
C VAL A 362 -29.15 -1.13 -21.53
N LYS A 363 -29.85 -1.70 -22.53
CA LYS A 363 -30.15 -3.14 -22.60
C LYS A 363 -28.86 -3.97 -22.56
N GLU A 364 -27.89 -3.69 -23.42
CA GLU A 364 -26.63 -4.46 -23.46
C GLU A 364 -25.87 -4.42 -22.12
N ILE A 365 -25.86 -3.28 -21.44
CA ILE A 365 -25.20 -3.16 -20.12
C ILE A 365 -25.96 -3.91 -19.03
N VAL A 366 -27.29 -3.86 -19.04
CA VAL A 366 -28.09 -4.63 -18.07
C VAL A 366 -27.93 -6.13 -18.32
N GLU A 367 -27.93 -6.58 -19.57
CA GLU A 367 -27.67 -7.98 -19.90
C GLU A 367 -26.28 -8.45 -19.46
N LEU A 368 -25.27 -7.58 -19.52
CA LEU A 368 -23.94 -7.85 -18.99
C LEU A 368 -23.93 -8.02 -17.47
N LEU A 369 -24.76 -7.27 -16.73
CA LEU A 369 -24.74 -7.22 -15.26
C LEU A 369 -25.79 -8.13 -14.59
N GLN A 370 -26.90 -8.44 -15.26
CA GLN A 370 -28.10 -9.04 -14.64
C GLN A 370 -27.83 -10.41 -14.02
N GLY A 371 -26.92 -11.21 -14.59
CA GLY A 371 -26.61 -12.56 -14.11
C GLY A 371 -25.69 -12.61 -12.88
N TYR A 372 -25.00 -11.52 -12.56
CA TYR A 372 -24.05 -11.50 -11.44
C TYR A 372 -24.70 -11.05 -10.15
N LYS A 373 -24.26 -11.59 -9.02
CA LYS A 373 -24.60 -11.07 -7.70
C LYS A 373 -23.65 -9.94 -7.32
N ILE A 374 -24.18 -8.81 -6.84
CA ILE A 374 -23.34 -7.67 -6.43
C ILE A 374 -23.49 -7.31 -4.94
N ARG A 375 -24.54 -7.77 -4.27
CA ARG A 375 -24.71 -7.58 -2.83
C ARG A 375 -24.18 -8.79 -2.05
N TYR A 376 -23.21 -8.56 -1.18
CA TYR A 376 -22.59 -9.57 -0.32
C TYR A 376 -22.67 -9.12 1.14
N THR A 377 -22.72 -10.06 2.08
CA THR A 377 -22.68 -9.77 3.53
C THR A 377 -21.26 -9.56 4.06
N LYS A 378 -20.23 -9.76 3.22
CA LYS A 378 -18.82 -9.62 3.59
C LYS A 378 -18.07 -8.91 2.47
N LYS A 379 -17.00 -8.18 2.83
CA LYS A 379 -16.12 -7.50 1.88
C LYS A 379 -15.51 -8.51 0.91
N GLN A 380 -15.67 -8.22 -0.38
CA GLN A 380 -15.07 -9.00 -1.48
C GLN A 380 -14.01 -8.16 -2.18
N GLN A 381 -12.75 -8.60 -2.12
CA GLN A 381 -11.62 -7.81 -2.65
C GLN A 381 -11.73 -7.54 -4.15
N PHE A 382 -12.17 -8.52 -4.95
CA PHE A 382 -12.33 -8.37 -6.40
C PHE A 382 -13.38 -7.31 -6.79
N LEU A 383 -14.35 -7.05 -5.91
CA LEU A 383 -15.41 -6.07 -6.13
C LEU A 383 -14.93 -4.66 -5.78
N SER A 384 -14.08 -4.56 -4.76
CA SER A 384 -13.31 -3.35 -4.46
C SER A 384 -12.39 -2.99 -5.63
N ASP A 385 -11.62 -3.95 -6.14
CA ASP A 385 -10.71 -3.72 -7.28
C ASP A 385 -11.48 -3.28 -8.54
N PHE A 386 -12.65 -3.89 -8.79
CA PHE A 386 -13.54 -3.49 -9.87
C PHE A 386 -14.07 -2.07 -9.70
N PHE A 387 -14.49 -1.69 -8.49
CA PHE A 387 -14.93 -0.34 -8.17
C PHE A 387 -13.82 0.69 -8.40
N GLU A 388 -12.58 0.41 -7.96
CA GLU A 388 -11.43 1.29 -8.21
C GLU A 388 -11.13 1.49 -9.70
N LEU A 389 -11.25 0.43 -10.50
CA LEU A 389 -11.06 0.50 -11.94
C LEU A 389 -12.11 1.40 -12.62
N LEU A 390 -13.37 1.33 -12.16
CA LEU A 390 -14.45 2.21 -12.63
C LEU A 390 -14.22 3.67 -12.21
N LEU A 391 -13.79 3.92 -10.97
CA LEU A 391 -13.52 5.26 -10.47
C LEU A 391 -12.42 5.96 -11.26
N THR A 392 -11.28 5.29 -11.44
CA THR A 392 -10.10 5.84 -12.10
C THR A 392 -10.34 6.15 -13.58
N THR A 393 -11.17 5.35 -14.25
CA THR A 393 -11.49 5.55 -15.67
C THR A 393 -12.65 6.52 -15.89
N GLY A 394 -13.63 6.52 -14.99
CA GLY A 394 -14.94 7.13 -15.19
C GLY A 394 -15.14 8.52 -14.58
N LEU A 395 -14.46 8.85 -13.48
CA LEU A 395 -14.66 10.13 -12.81
C LEU A 395 -13.47 11.07 -13.07
N LYS A 396 -13.68 12.10 -13.89
CA LYS A 396 -12.71 13.18 -14.05
C LYS A 396 -12.68 14.03 -12.77
N GLN A 397 -11.49 14.19 -12.19
CA GLN A 397 -11.25 15.07 -11.05
C GLN A 397 -11.29 16.54 -11.47
N GLU A 398 -12.12 17.35 -10.80
CA GLU A 398 -12.16 18.80 -10.96
C GLU A 398 -11.06 19.48 -10.10
N VAL A 399 -10.77 20.76 -10.35
CA VAL A 399 -9.73 21.50 -9.62
C VAL A 399 -10.04 21.50 -8.11
N GLY A 400 -9.12 20.94 -7.31
CA GLY A 400 -9.25 20.86 -5.85
C GLY A 400 -9.94 19.58 -5.33
N GLN A 401 -10.40 18.68 -6.21
CA GLN A 401 -10.97 17.38 -5.86
C GLN A 401 -10.00 16.24 -6.20
N PHE A 402 -9.39 15.63 -5.19
CA PHE A 402 -8.43 14.55 -5.38
C PHE A 402 -8.88 13.29 -4.65
N PHE A 403 -9.09 12.21 -5.39
CA PHE A 403 -9.36 10.90 -4.77
C PHE A 403 -8.14 10.46 -3.98
N THR A 404 -8.37 10.09 -2.72
CA THR A 404 -7.32 9.54 -1.86
C THR A 404 -7.04 8.11 -2.29
N PRO A 405 -5.79 7.76 -2.66
CA PRO A 405 -5.44 6.39 -2.97
C PRO A 405 -5.73 5.46 -1.78
N VAL A 406 -6.29 4.28 -2.06
CA VAL A 406 -6.59 3.25 -1.03
C VAL A 406 -5.40 2.99 -0.09
N PRO A 407 -4.14 2.89 -0.57
CA PRO A 407 -2.99 2.68 0.33
C PRO A 407 -2.79 3.83 1.34
N ILE A 408 -3.09 5.07 0.96
CA ILE A 408 -3.01 6.23 1.86
C ILE A 408 -4.16 6.21 2.87
N ALA A 409 -5.37 5.87 2.43
CA ALA A 409 -6.51 5.71 3.33
C ALA A 409 -6.23 4.61 4.37
N LYS A 410 -5.75 3.44 3.93
CA LYS A 410 -5.32 2.34 4.81
C LYS A 410 -4.22 2.78 5.77
N PHE A 411 -3.19 3.48 5.31
CA PHE A 411 -2.12 4.00 6.18
C PHE A 411 -2.68 4.83 7.34
N ILE A 412 -3.59 5.77 7.05
CA ILE A 412 -4.18 6.65 8.07
C ILE A 412 -5.05 5.85 9.04
N ILE A 413 -5.93 4.98 8.53
CA ILE A 413 -6.81 4.14 9.37
C ILE A 413 -5.99 3.20 10.26
N ARG A 414 -4.97 2.54 9.71
CA ARG A 414 -4.06 1.63 10.43
C ARG A 414 -3.08 2.33 11.37
N SER A 415 -2.98 3.65 11.31
CA SER A 415 -2.18 4.45 12.24
C SER A 415 -2.99 4.91 13.47
N ILE A 416 -4.32 4.86 13.39
CA ILE A 416 -5.23 5.23 14.48
C ILE A 416 -5.51 4.00 15.36
N PRO A 417 -5.51 4.12 16.70
CA PRO A 417 -5.69 2.99 17.62
C PRO A 417 -7.14 2.53 17.76
N PHE A 418 -7.75 2.04 16.67
CA PHE A 418 -9.13 1.52 16.65
C PHE A 418 -9.34 0.38 17.66
N ASP A 419 -8.40 -0.56 17.73
CA ASP A 419 -8.40 -1.70 18.66
C ASP A 419 -8.60 -1.25 20.12
N LYS A 420 -7.87 -0.22 20.56
CA LYS A 420 -7.95 0.32 21.92
C LYS A 420 -9.27 1.05 22.15
N ILE A 421 -9.71 1.89 21.21
CA ILE A 421 -10.94 2.67 21.34
C ILE A 421 -12.17 1.74 21.39
N ILE A 422 -12.21 0.73 20.52
CA ILE A 422 -13.28 -0.27 20.48
C ILE A 422 -13.31 -1.04 21.81
N LYS A 423 -12.16 -1.54 22.27
CA LYS A 423 -12.09 -2.28 23.54
C LYS A 423 -12.55 -1.44 24.72
N GLU A 424 -12.13 -0.18 24.82
CA GLU A 424 -12.56 0.72 25.89
C GLU A 424 -14.07 0.94 25.88
N LYS A 425 -14.67 1.22 24.72
CA LYS A 425 -16.11 1.46 24.58
C LYS A 425 -16.95 0.23 24.87
N LEU A 426 -16.56 -0.93 24.36
CA LEU A 426 -17.26 -2.18 24.64
C LEU A 426 -17.18 -2.57 26.12
N THR A 427 -16.04 -2.30 26.78
CA THR A 427 -15.87 -2.54 28.22
C THR A 427 -16.76 -1.62 29.06
N LYS A 428 -16.91 -0.34 28.68
CA LYS A 428 -17.85 0.58 29.35
C LYS A 428 -19.31 0.15 29.17
N GLY A 429 -19.66 -0.41 28.01
CA GLY A 429 -20.99 -0.97 27.75
C GLY A 429 -22.10 0.07 27.71
N GLU A 430 -21.78 1.34 27.44
CA GLU A 430 -22.76 2.42 27.37
C GLU A 430 -23.69 2.25 26.17
N ARG A 431 -25.00 2.37 26.42
CA ARG A 431 -26.03 2.27 25.39
C ARG A 431 -25.82 3.38 24.35
N ASP A 432 -25.75 2.99 23.08
CA ASP A 432 -25.56 3.86 21.90
C ASP A 432 -24.15 4.46 21.72
N GLU A 433 -23.16 4.01 22.53
CA GLU A 433 -21.74 4.36 22.43
C GLU A 433 -20.80 3.14 22.43
N LEU A 434 -21.25 2.00 21.89
CA LEU A 434 -20.48 0.74 21.90
C LEU A 434 -19.30 0.71 20.93
N LEU A 435 -19.35 1.51 19.86
CA LEU A 435 -18.32 1.61 18.83
C LEU A 435 -17.88 3.07 18.63
N PRO A 436 -16.68 3.31 18.07
CA PRO A 436 -16.23 4.65 17.75
C PRO A 436 -17.12 5.32 16.70
N ASN A 437 -17.49 6.57 16.95
CA ASN A 437 -18.15 7.42 15.97
C ASN A 437 -17.11 7.99 15.01
N VAL A 438 -17.17 7.56 13.76
CA VAL A 438 -16.24 7.96 12.69
C VAL A 438 -16.96 8.88 11.73
N ILE A 439 -16.30 9.97 11.33
CA ILE A 439 -16.81 10.86 10.28
C ILE A 439 -15.74 11.24 9.28
N ASP A 440 -16.15 11.27 8.02
CA ASP A 440 -15.47 11.97 6.94
C ASP A 440 -16.39 13.09 6.42
N TYR A 441 -15.99 14.35 6.61
CA TYR A 441 -16.78 15.52 6.20
C TYR A 441 -16.60 15.92 4.73
N ALA A 442 -15.75 15.19 3.99
CA ALA A 442 -15.46 15.37 2.57
C ALA A 442 -15.20 13.99 1.94
N VAL A 443 -16.25 13.16 1.92
CA VAL A 443 -16.18 11.71 1.65
C VAL A 443 -15.62 11.34 0.27
N GLY A 444 -15.88 12.15 -0.76
CA GLY A 444 -15.53 11.80 -2.14
C GLY A 444 -16.09 10.44 -2.56
N SER A 445 -15.22 9.52 -2.97
CA SER A 445 -15.55 8.13 -3.35
C SER A 445 -15.82 7.20 -2.17
N GLY A 446 -15.56 7.62 -0.93
CA GLY A 446 -15.85 6.84 0.28
C GLY A 446 -14.72 5.95 0.81
N HIS A 447 -13.48 6.11 0.36
CA HIS A 447 -12.36 5.26 0.78
C HIS A 447 -12.11 5.24 2.30
N PHE A 448 -12.17 6.40 2.97
CA PHE A 448 -11.96 6.44 4.42
C PHE A 448 -13.05 5.72 5.19
N ILE A 449 -14.32 5.89 4.79
CA ILE A 449 -15.44 5.25 5.49
C ILE A 449 -15.44 3.74 5.26
N THR A 450 -15.14 3.26 4.04
CA THR A 450 -15.07 1.83 3.75
C THR A 450 -13.90 1.14 4.46
N GLU A 451 -12.73 1.79 4.52
CA GLU A 451 -11.57 1.24 5.23
C GLU A 451 -11.73 1.33 6.76
N ALA A 452 -12.36 2.38 7.30
CA ALA A 452 -12.70 2.45 8.72
C ALA A 452 -13.70 1.34 9.12
N MET A 453 -14.70 1.08 8.26
CA MET A 453 -15.63 -0.02 8.48
C MET A 453 -14.93 -1.38 8.52
N ASP A 454 -14.09 -1.64 7.52
CA ASP A 454 -13.31 -2.89 7.43
C ASP A 454 -12.43 -3.09 8.68
N GLU A 455 -11.78 -2.03 9.15
CA GLU A 455 -10.94 -2.09 10.35
C GLU A 455 -11.75 -2.39 11.62
N ILE A 456 -12.86 -1.69 11.84
CA ILE A 456 -13.72 -1.95 13.00
C ILE A 456 -14.27 -3.39 12.97
N GLN A 457 -14.67 -3.89 11.79
CA GLN A 457 -15.18 -5.25 11.66
C GLN A 457 -14.09 -6.31 11.90
N LYS A 458 -12.84 -6.07 11.44
CA LYS A 458 -11.69 -6.94 11.74
C LYS A 458 -11.44 -7.04 13.25
N GLU A 459 -11.48 -5.92 13.96
CA GLU A 459 -11.30 -5.91 15.42
C GLU A 459 -12.47 -6.58 16.14
N LEU A 460 -13.72 -6.33 15.72
CA LEU A 460 -14.90 -7.04 16.25
C LEU A 460 -14.79 -8.56 16.09
N ASN A 461 -14.28 -9.04 14.95
CA ASN A 461 -14.13 -10.47 14.69
C ASN A 461 -13.14 -11.14 15.66
N LYS A 462 -12.09 -10.42 16.09
CA LYS A 462 -11.08 -10.90 17.05
C LYS A 462 -11.60 -10.99 18.49
N ILE A 463 -12.61 -10.19 18.84
CA ILE A 463 -13.12 -10.07 20.22
C ILE A 463 -14.03 -11.25 20.59
N SER A 464 -13.86 -11.85 21.77
CA SER A 464 -14.79 -12.86 22.28
C SER A 464 -16.04 -12.20 22.86
N PRO A 465 -17.27 -12.51 22.39
CA PRO A 465 -18.49 -11.88 22.91
C PRO A 465 -18.72 -12.16 24.40
N ASP A 466 -18.25 -13.29 24.90
CA ASP A 466 -18.54 -13.75 26.28
C ASP A 466 -17.73 -12.97 27.34
N ASP A 467 -16.76 -12.14 26.92
CA ASP A 467 -15.97 -11.27 27.80
C ASP A 467 -16.73 -9.99 28.24
N PHE A 468 -17.94 -9.75 27.71
CA PHE A 468 -18.71 -8.52 27.91
C PHE A 468 -20.07 -8.76 28.54
N VAL A 469 -20.68 -7.69 29.07
CA VAL A 469 -22.05 -7.73 29.61
C VAL A 469 -23.06 -8.25 28.58
N ASN A 470 -24.09 -8.97 29.05
CA ASN A 470 -24.99 -9.77 28.20
C ASN A 470 -25.61 -9.00 27.02
N ASP A 471 -26.01 -7.74 27.20
CA ASP A 471 -26.58 -6.93 26.11
C ASP A 471 -25.55 -6.54 25.06
N THR A 472 -24.32 -6.22 25.47
CA THR A 472 -23.18 -5.97 24.57
C THR A 472 -22.79 -7.26 23.84
N ALA A 473 -22.71 -8.38 24.56
CA ALA A 473 -22.40 -9.69 23.99
C ALA A 473 -23.39 -10.10 22.88
N LYS A 474 -24.69 -9.85 23.09
CA LYS A 474 -25.73 -10.09 22.07
C LYS A 474 -25.53 -9.25 20.81
N LYS A 475 -25.21 -7.96 20.97
CA LYS A 475 -24.91 -7.08 19.83
C LYS A 475 -23.67 -7.51 19.08
N ILE A 476 -22.58 -7.87 19.78
CA ILE A 476 -21.37 -8.38 19.13
C ILE A 476 -21.67 -9.66 18.34
N LYS A 477 -22.45 -10.60 18.90
CA LYS A 477 -22.85 -11.83 18.19
C LYS A 477 -23.61 -11.49 16.89
N SER A 478 -24.58 -10.58 16.96
CA SER A 478 -25.31 -10.09 15.79
C SER A 478 -24.39 -9.46 14.74
N TRP A 479 -23.45 -8.59 15.14
CA TRP A 479 -22.51 -7.94 14.20
C TRP A 479 -21.45 -8.88 13.60
N LYS A 480 -21.24 -10.07 14.18
CA LYS A 480 -20.41 -11.12 13.59
C LYS A 480 -21.16 -11.95 12.55
N GLU A 481 -22.47 -12.07 12.69
CA GLU A 481 -23.33 -12.74 11.71
C GLU A 481 -23.63 -11.80 10.54
N ASP A 482 -24.10 -10.58 10.85
CA ASP A 482 -24.41 -9.52 9.91
C ASP A 482 -23.32 -8.43 10.00
N HIS A 483 -22.25 -8.59 9.20
CA HIS A 483 -21.17 -7.60 9.18
C HIS A 483 -21.72 -6.22 8.81
N PHE A 484 -21.16 -5.17 9.43
CA PHE A 484 -21.46 -3.77 9.13
C PHE A 484 -22.90 -3.27 9.40
N ASP A 485 -23.81 -4.08 9.96
CA ASP A 485 -25.15 -3.60 10.37
C ASP A 485 -25.06 -2.38 11.32
N TRP A 486 -24.03 -2.36 12.16
CA TRP A 486 -23.70 -1.24 13.05
C TRP A 486 -23.30 0.05 12.32
N ALA A 487 -22.87 0.00 11.05
CA ALA A 487 -22.25 1.14 10.36
C ALA A 487 -23.20 2.34 10.24
N PHE A 488 -24.52 2.11 10.14
CA PHE A 488 -25.51 3.19 10.10
C PHE A 488 -25.43 4.11 11.32
N ASP A 489 -25.18 3.57 12.52
CA ASP A 489 -25.24 4.34 13.76
C ASP A 489 -23.92 5.05 14.13
N TYR A 490 -22.81 4.57 13.58
CA TYR A 490 -21.46 4.98 13.98
C TYR A 490 -20.61 5.59 12.86
N VAL A 491 -20.93 5.36 11.58
CA VAL A 491 -20.13 5.84 10.44
C VAL A 491 -20.90 6.91 9.66
N TYR A 492 -20.31 8.11 9.59
CA TYR A 492 -20.90 9.28 8.95
C TYR A 492 -20.03 9.77 7.80
N GLY A 493 -20.68 10.22 6.72
CA GLY A 493 -20.04 10.83 5.57
C GLY A 493 -20.78 12.07 5.12
N ILE A 494 -20.08 13.12 4.72
CA ILE A 494 -20.67 14.31 4.09
C ILE A 494 -19.98 14.54 2.75
N GLU A 495 -20.77 14.71 1.69
CA GLU A 495 -20.25 15.04 0.36
C GLU A 495 -21.19 16.01 -0.36
N LYS A 496 -20.60 17.03 -0.98
CA LYS A 496 -21.30 18.14 -1.64
C LYS A 496 -21.71 17.75 -3.06
N ASP A 497 -20.90 16.97 -3.78
CA ASP A 497 -21.27 16.45 -5.09
C ASP A 497 -22.16 15.21 -4.94
N TYR A 498 -23.42 15.35 -5.34
CA TYR A 498 -24.38 14.26 -5.35
C TYR A 498 -23.91 13.01 -6.12
N ARG A 499 -23.15 13.17 -7.21
CA ARG A 499 -22.59 12.04 -7.98
C ARG A 499 -21.68 11.21 -7.09
N LEU A 500 -20.83 11.87 -6.30
CA LEU A 500 -19.89 11.23 -5.38
C LEU A 500 -20.60 10.62 -4.17
N VAL A 501 -21.66 11.24 -3.66
CA VAL A 501 -22.52 10.62 -2.62
C VAL A 501 -23.05 9.27 -3.09
N LYS A 502 -23.60 9.21 -4.32
CA LYS A 502 -24.10 7.97 -4.92
C LYS A 502 -22.98 6.94 -5.06
N THR A 503 -21.83 7.35 -5.59
CA THR A 503 -20.64 6.52 -5.73
C THR A 503 -20.17 5.94 -4.40
N ALA A 504 -20.05 6.76 -3.34
CA ALA A 504 -19.64 6.32 -2.02
C ALA A 504 -20.63 5.32 -1.40
N LYS A 505 -21.95 5.52 -1.60
CA LYS A 505 -22.95 4.55 -1.15
C LYS A 505 -22.84 3.23 -1.89
N VAL A 506 -22.72 3.25 -3.21
CA VAL A 506 -22.49 2.04 -4.00
C VAL A 506 -21.22 1.33 -3.51
N GLY A 507 -20.13 2.07 -3.27
CA GLY A 507 -18.91 1.53 -2.65
C GLY A 507 -19.20 0.82 -1.33
N CYS A 508 -19.90 1.46 -0.39
CA CYS A 508 -20.26 0.84 0.89
C CYS A 508 -21.05 -0.48 0.74
N TYR A 509 -21.95 -0.58 -0.26
CA TYR A 509 -22.69 -1.82 -0.54
C TYR A 509 -21.79 -2.91 -1.13
N LEU A 510 -20.94 -2.56 -2.10
CA LEU A 510 -19.97 -3.48 -2.70
C LEU A 510 -18.96 -4.01 -1.67
N HIS A 511 -18.70 -3.25 -0.60
CA HIS A 511 -17.81 -3.64 0.49
C HIS A 511 -18.44 -4.56 1.54
N GLY A 512 -19.67 -5.07 1.34
CA GLY A 512 -20.27 -6.10 2.20
C GLY A 512 -21.57 -5.71 2.87
N ASP A 513 -22.42 -4.91 2.20
CA ASP A 513 -23.71 -4.40 2.67
C ASP A 513 -23.62 -3.39 3.83
N GLY A 514 -22.79 -2.36 3.65
CA GLY A 514 -22.63 -1.28 4.62
C GLY A 514 -23.69 -0.18 4.52
N LEU A 515 -24.46 0.03 5.59
CA LEU A 515 -25.46 1.11 5.72
C LEU A 515 -24.87 2.46 6.18
N ALA A 516 -23.59 2.73 5.92
CA ALA A 516 -22.94 3.96 6.39
C ALA A 516 -23.73 5.21 6.00
N LYS A 517 -23.80 6.18 6.94
CA LYS A 517 -24.68 7.34 6.83
C LYS A 517 -24.00 8.44 6.00
N VAL A 518 -23.92 8.24 4.68
CA VAL A 518 -23.42 9.24 3.72
C VAL A 518 -24.52 10.24 3.36
N ILE A 519 -24.26 11.52 3.58
CA ILE A 519 -25.22 12.62 3.49
C ILE A 519 -24.79 13.56 2.36
N HIS A 520 -25.75 13.89 1.49
CA HIS A 520 -25.57 14.93 0.48
C HIS A 520 -25.73 16.31 1.14
N GLY A 521 -24.62 17.02 1.34
CA GLY A 521 -24.58 18.29 2.05
C GLY A 521 -23.23 18.98 1.97
N ASP A 522 -23.14 20.22 2.45
CA ASP A 522 -21.86 20.95 2.54
C ASP A 522 -21.27 20.72 3.93
N GLY A 523 -20.07 20.15 4.01
CA GLY A 523 -19.39 19.78 5.26
C GLY A 523 -19.11 20.95 6.20
N LEU A 524 -19.18 22.19 5.70
CA LEU A 524 -19.03 23.41 6.49
C LEU A 524 -20.36 23.99 6.98
N SER A 525 -21.50 23.38 6.66
CA SER A 525 -22.82 23.92 7.04
C SER A 525 -23.03 23.93 8.57
N ASN A 526 -23.91 24.81 9.04
CA ASN A 526 -24.31 24.89 10.45
C ASN A 526 -24.95 23.57 10.95
N PHE A 527 -24.69 23.16 12.19
CA PHE A 527 -25.18 21.89 12.74
C PHE A 527 -26.68 21.86 13.05
N THR A 528 -27.27 22.97 13.46
CA THR A 528 -28.67 23.04 13.91
C THR A 528 -29.65 23.31 12.77
N ASP A 529 -29.28 24.19 11.86
CA ASP A 529 -30.19 24.76 10.85
C ASP A 529 -30.20 23.96 9.55
N THR A 530 -29.19 23.13 9.33
CA THR A 530 -29.07 22.28 8.13
C THR A 530 -30.07 21.13 8.20
N LYS A 531 -31.00 21.10 7.23
CA LYS A 531 -32.06 20.08 7.18
C LYS A 531 -31.50 18.69 6.88
N GLU A 532 -30.46 18.63 6.06
CA GLU A 532 -29.83 17.43 5.53
C GLU A 532 -29.03 16.66 6.60
N PHE A 533 -28.51 17.34 7.63
CA PHE A 533 -27.76 16.70 8.71
C PHE A 533 -28.68 15.82 9.57
N LYS A 534 -28.18 14.68 10.05
CA LYS A 534 -28.98 13.69 10.78
C LYS A 534 -28.25 13.13 12.00
N GLY A 535 -29.00 12.63 12.96
CA GLY A 535 -28.48 11.97 14.16
C GLY A 535 -27.47 12.85 14.90
N LYS A 536 -26.27 12.31 15.16
CA LYS A 536 -25.20 12.98 15.92
C LYS A 536 -24.75 14.32 15.33
N LEU A 537 -24.97 14.59 14.04
CA LEU A 537 -24.64 15.88 13.41
C LEU A 537 -25.58 17.04 13.77
N LYS A 538 -26.82 16.78 14.22
CA LYS A 538 -27.77 17.84 14.62
C LYS A 538 -27.59 18.36 16.04
N TYR A 539 -26.54 17.92 16.71
CA TYR A 539 -26.26 18.33 18.09
C TYR A 539 -25.35 19.56 18.10
N SER A 540 -25.61 20.46 19.06
CA SER A 540 -24.78 21.62 19.37
C SER A 540 -24.45 21.60 20.87
N ASP A 541 -23.19 21.88 21.22
CA ASP A 541 -22.72 21.89 22.60
C ASP A 541 -23.29 23.08 23.39
N ARG A 542 -23.59 22.85 24.67
CA ARG A 542 -24.23 23.86 25.53
C ARG A 542 -23.33 25.04 25.84
N ASN A 543 -22.03 24.79 26.00
CA ASN A 543 -21.07 25.83 26.38
C ASN A 543 -20.42 26.47 25.15
N TYR A 544 -20.35 25.71 24.05
CA TYR A 544 -19.78 26.15 22.77
C TYR A 544 -20.77 25.83 21.64
N PRO A 545 -21.77 26.70 21.35
CA PRO A 545 -22.81 26.41 20.38
C PRO A 545 -22.34 26.06 18.96
N GLN A 546 -21.14 26.51 18.58
CA GLN A 546 -20.48 26.17 17.31
C GLN A 546 -19.88 24.75 17.28
N ASP A 547 -19.69 24.11 18.44
CA ASP A 547 -19.12 22.77 18.54
C ASP A 547 -20.23 21.70 18.57
N ASN A 548 -19.95 20.54 17.97
CA ASN A 548 -20.81 19.35 18.01
C ASN A 548 -20.32 18.33 19.06
N LYS A 549 -19.01 18.05 19.13
CA LYS A 549 -18.38 17.12 20.08
C LYS A 549 -19.06 15.75 20.19
N LYS A 550 -19.46 15.14 19.07
CA LYS A 550 -20.05 13.78 19.07
C LYS A 550 -19.19 12.70 18.41
N PHE A 551 -18.11 13.08 17.73
CA PHE A 551 -17.28 12.14 16.99
C PHE A 551 -16.02 11.77 17.78
N ASP A 552 -15.69 10.48 17.77
CA ASP A 552 -14.47 9.96 18.39
C ASP A 552 -13.30 10.06 17.39
N ILE A 553 -13.59 9.89 16.10
CA ILE A 553 -12.60 9.88 15.02
C ILE A 553 -13.07 10.75 13.85
N VAL A 554 -12.18 11.61 13.34
CA VAL A 554 -12.34 12.34 12.08
C VAL A 554 -11.24 11.92 11.13
N VAL A 555 -11.60 11.38 9.97
CA VAL A 555 -10.66 11.04 8.90
C VAL A 555 -11.16 11.66 7.62
N SER A 556 -10.33 12.45 6.94
CA SER A 556 -10.81 13.18 5.77
C SER A 556 -9.67 13.71 4.90
N ASN A 557 -9.97 13.86 3.61
CA ASN A 557 -9.18 14.60 2.65
C ASN A 557 -10.00 15.78 2.10
N PRO A 558 -10.12 16.91 2.84
CA PRO A 558 -10.88 18.07 2.38
C PRO A 558 -10.35 18.64 1.05
N PRO A 559 -11.17 19.39 0.29
CA PRO A 559 -10.70 20.11 -0.88
C PRO A 559 -9.71 21.22 -0.52
N TYR A 560 -8.78 21.54 -1.43
CA TYR A 560 -7.73 22.55 -1.22
C TYR A 560 -7.88 23.73 -2.20
N SER A 561 -7.56 24.95 -1.74
CA SER A 561 -7.39 26.11 -2.63
C SER A 561 -8.58 26.40 -3.56
N VAL A 562 -9.82 26.24 -3.06
CA VAL A 562 -11.05 26.49 -3.81
C VAL A 562 -11.32 27.99 -3.90
N SER A 563 -11.14 28.58 -5.07
CA SER A 563 -11.27 30.03 -5.27
C SER A 563 -12.67 30.57 -4.97
N ALA A 564 -12.72 31.73 -4.30
CA ALA A 564 -13.94 32.49 -4.02
C ALA A 564 -15.05 31.69 -3.31
N PHE A 565 -14.69 30.68 -2.52
CA PHE A 565 -15.64 29.75 -1.89
C PHE A 565 -16.63 30.44 -0.94
N LYS A 566 -16.24 31.58 -0.34
CA LYS A 566 -17.06 32.37 0.58
C LYS A 566 -18.38 32.83 -0.04
N ASN A 567 -18.36 33.24 -1.31
CA ASN A 567 -19.57 33.70 -2.03
C ASN A 567 -20.47 32.55 -2.46
N VAL A 568 -19.90 31.35 -2.62
CA VAL A 568 -20.59 30.15 -3.12
C VAL A 568 -21.39 29.47 -1.99
N SER A 569 -20.97 29.60 -0.74
CA SER A 569 -21.62 28.93 0.40
C SER A 569 -22.34 29.92 1.31
N LYS A 570 -23.64 30.16 1.05
CA LYS A 570 -24.55 30.86 1.98
C LYS A 570 -24.98 30.00 3.19
N LYS A 571 -24.29 28.88 3.44
CA LYS A 571 -24.69 27.84 4.42
C LYS A 571 -23.93 27.92 5.75
N PHE A 572 -22.99 28.84 5.90
CA PHE A 572 -22.29 29.12 7.15
C PHE A 572 -21.98 30.62 7.31
N ASP A 573 -21.84 31.06 8.55
CA ASP A 573 -21.61 32.46 8.91
C ASP A 573 -20.50 32.65 9.96
N LYS A 574 -20.39 33.87 10.49
CA LYS A 574 -19.39 34.26 11.51
C LYS A 574 -19.62 33.62 12.89
N ASN A 575 -20.83 33.15 13.18
CA ASN A 575 -21.15 32.46 14.42
C ASN A 575 -20.72 30.98 14.34
N ASP A 576 -20.60 30.45 13.11
CA ASP A 576 -20.16 29.08 12.87
C ASP A 576 -18.64 28.91 12.93
N PHE A 577 -17.85 29.92 12.56
CA PHE A 577 -16.39 29.82 12.45
C PHE A 577 -15.64 31.05 13.00
N GLU A 578 -14.67 30.82 13.88
CA GLU A 578 -13.70 31.79 14.40
C GLU A 578 -12.84 32.40 13.27
N LEU A 579 -12.55 31.62 12.22
CA LEU A 579 -11.77 32.08 11.07
C LEU A 579 -12.57 32.91 10.06
N TYR A 580 -13.90 32.98 10.16
CA TYR A 580 -14.76 33.60 9.15
C TYR A 580 -14.40 35.06 8.86
N ASP A 581 -14.12 35.85 9.90
CA ASP A 581 -13.78 37.27 9.80
C ASP A 581 -12.43 37.54 9.10
N ARG A 582 -11.63 36.50 8.86
CA ARG A 582 -10.35 36.58 8.13
C ARG A 582 -10.49 36.27 6.65
N LEU A 583 -11.65 35.81 6.21
CA LEU A 583 -11.91 35.47 4.82
C LEU A 583 -12.33 36.70 4.02
N THR A 584 -11.76 36.84 2.84
CA THR A 584 -12.20 37.79 1.81
C THR A 584 -13.05 37.07 0.77
N ASP A 585 -13.76 37.82 -0.07
CA ASP A 585 -14.59 37.24 -1.15
C ASP A 585 -13.76 36.50 -2.22
N GLN A 586 -12.44 36.76 -2.25
CA GLN A 586 -11.48 36.11 -3.14
C GLN A 586 -10.64 35.02 -2.43
N SER A 587 -10.88 34.76 -1.15
CA SER A 587 -10.15 33.73 -0.40
C SER A 587 -10.29 32.36 -1.05
N SER A 588 -9.21 31.58 -0.97
CA SER A 588 -9.11 30.24 -1.58
C SER A 588 -8.82 29.14 -0.56
N GLU A 589 -8.43 29.50 0.65
CA GLU A 589 -7.90 28.64 1.71
C GLU A 589 -9.02 27.90 2.48
N ILE A 590 -9.93 27.23 1.78
CA ILE A 590 -11.09 26.54 2.37
C ILE A 590 -10.68 25.47 3.40
N GLU A 591 -9.53 24.84 3.19
CA GLU A 591 -8.93 23.83 4.08
C GLU A 591 -8.72 24.35 5.52
N ALA A 592 -8.56 25.67 5.69
CA ALA A 592 -8.43 26.30 7.00
C ALA A 592 -9.71 26.14 7.84
N LEU A 593 -10.89 26.25 7.21
CA LEU A 593 -12.18 26.06 7.90
C LEU A 593 -12.42 24.58 8.22
N PHE A 594 -11.92 23.65 7.42
CA PHE A 594 -12.05 22.22 7.71
C PHE A 594 -11.24 21.79 8.94
N ILE A 595 -10.11 22.44 9.23
CA ILE A 595 -9.36 22.22 10.50
C ILE A 595 -10.19 22.70 11.69
N GLU A 596 -10.85 23.85 11.57
CA GLU A 596 -11.77 24.31 12.60
C GLU A 596 -12.99 23.39 12.74
N ARG A 597 -13.56 22.90 11.64
CA ARG A 597 -14.64 21.92 11.63
C ARG A 597 -14.24 20.61 12.30
N THR A 598 -12.99 20.17 12.11
CA THR A 598 -12.41 19.01 12.83
C THR A 598 -12.46 19.24 14.35
N LYS A 599 -12.10 20.46 14.82
CA LYS A 599 -12.17 20.85 16.24
C LYS A 599 -13.60 20.83 16.78
N GLN A 600 -14.56 21.23 15.95
CA GLN A 600 -15.98 21.30 16.31
C GLN A 600 -16.61 19.91 16.41
N LEU A 601 -16.25 18.97 15.52
CA LEU A 601 -16.82 17.63 15.48
C LEU A 601 -16.31 16.70 16.59
N LEU A 602 -15.01 16.79 16.90
CA LEU A 602 -14.36 15.86 17.83
C LEU A 602 -14.76 16.09 19.30
N LYS A 603 -15.03 14.98 19.99
CA LYS A 603 -15.05 14.90 21.46
C LYS A 603 -13.68 15.24 22.04
N ASP A 604 -13.65 15.67 23.29
CA ASP A 604 -12.38 15.80 24.02
C ASP A 604 -11.69 14.41 24.08
N GLY A 605 -10.41 14.34 23.71
CA GLY A 605 -9.66 13.09 23.53
C GLY A 605 -9.85 12.40 22.16
N GLY A 606 -10.79 12.86 21.34
CA GLY A 606 -11.02 12.34 19.99
C GLY A 606 -9.81 12.55 19.06
N ILE A 607 -9.72 11.73 18.02
CA ILE A 607 -8.54 11.64 17.15
C ILE A 607 -8.89 12.11 15.73
N ALA A 608 -7.97 12.83 15.08
CA ALA A 608 -8.06 13.17 13.67
C ALA A 608 -6.89 12.59 12.87
N GLY A 609 -7.17 12.13 11.65
CA GLY A 609 -6.19 11.88 10.60
C GLY A 609 -6.62 12.60 9.32
N ILE A 610 -6.11 13.81 9.11
CA ILE A 610 -6.57 14.70 8.02
C ILE A 610 -5.44 15.03 7.05
N ILE A 611 -5.73 14.97 5.75
CA ILE A 611 -4.78 15.32 4.69
C ILE A 611 -4.97 16.78 4.30
N LEU A 612 -3.88 17.54 4.25
CA LEU A 612 -3.86 18.99 4.03
C LEU A 612 -2.67 19.38 3.14
N PRO A 613 -2.69 20.55 2.48
CA PRO A 613 -1.52 21.05 1.78
C PRO A 613 -0.42 21.43 2.78
N SER A 614 0.84 21.19 2.42
CA SER A 614 2.01 21.52 3.26
C SER A 614 2.11 23.01 3.64
N SER A 615 1.47 23.90 2.86
CA SER A 615 1.32 25.33 3.16
C SER A 615 0.64 25.60 4.50
N ILE A 616 -0.16 24.68 5.04
CA ILE A 616 -0.80 24.86 6.35
C ILE A 616 0.23 25.07 7.48
N LEU A 617 1.41 24.46 7.36
CA LEU A 617 2.48 24.53 8.33
C LEU A 617 3.31 25.82 8.23
N THR A 618 3.32 26.44 7.04
CA THR A 618 4.34 27.43 6.67
C THR A 618 3.80 28.76 6.13
N GLY A 619 2.60 28.76 5.54
CA GLY A 619 1.98 29.91 4.91
C GLY A 619 1.56 31.00 5.90
N GLY A 620 1.52 32.25 5.45
CA GLY A 620 1.07 33.41 6.24
C GLY A 620 -0.45 33.63 6.20
N GLY A 621 -0.91 34.77 6.74
CA GLY A 621 -2.31 35.19 6.65
C GLY A 621 -3.26 34.31 7.48
N ILE A 622 -4.29 33.74 6.85
CA ILE A 622 -5.27 32.87 7.52
C ILE A 622 -4.61 31.62 8.10
N TYR A 623 -3.60 31.05 7.43
CA TYR A 623 -2.86 29.88 7.91
C TYR A 623 -2.19 30.10 9.26
N THR A 624 -1.73 31.32 9.56
CA THR A 624 -1.21 31.67 10.89
C THR A 624 -2.29 31.44 11.95
N LYS A 625 -3.53 31.87 11.69
CA LYS A 625 -4.67 31.67 12.61
C LYS A 625 -5.13 30.23 12.67
N THR A 626 -5.05 29.50 11.55
CA THR A 626 -5.30 28.06 11.54
C THR A 626 -4.32 27.30 12.44
N ARG A 627 -3.03 27.65 12.42
CA ARG A 627 -2.04 27.08 13.35
C ARG A 627 -2.33 27.42 14.81
N GLU A 628 -2.90 28.60 15.11
CA GLU A 628 -3.35 28.91 16.47
C GLU A 628 -4.44 27.94 16.94
N ILE A 629 -5.40 27.59 16.07
CA ILE A 629 -6.43 26.56 16.37
C ILE A 629 -5.77 25.21 16.62
N ILE A 630 -4.85 24.79 15.74
CA ILE A 630 -4.11 23.51 15.90
C ILE A 630 -3.43 23.46 17.26
N LEU A 631 -2.63 24.46 17.61
CA LEU A 631 -1.82 24.45 18.82
C LEU A 631 -2.64 24.59 20.12
N LYS A 632 -3.75 25.34 20.09
CA LYS A 632 -4.64 25.53 21.25
C LYS A 632 -5.51 24.31 21.52
N TYR A 633 -6.09 23.73 20.48
CA TYR A 633 -7.15 22.73 20.62
C TYR A 633 -6.69 21.29 20.31
N PHE A 634 -5.48 21.09 19.81
CA PHE A 634 -4.96 19.77 19.52
C PHE A 634 -3.57 19.52 20.09
N GLU A 635 -3.33 18.28 20.47
CA GLU A 635 -2.01 17.68 20.57
C GLU A 635 -1.63 17.13 19.20
N VAL A 636 -0.46 17.51 18.69
CA VAL A 636 0.05 17.00 17.41
C VAL A 636 0.82 15.73 17.70
N ILE A 637 0.31 14.58 17.26
CA ILE A 637 0.88 13.26 17.54
C ILE A 637 1.93 12.89 16.51
N ALA A 638 1.58 13.08 15.24
CA ALA A 638 2.48 12.81 14.13
C ALA A 638 2.17 13.73 12.94
N ILE A 639 3.20 13.97 12.14
CA ILE A 639 3.08 14.66 10.85
C ILE A 639 3.70 13.75 9.79
N THR A 640 2.94 13.39 8.77
CA THR A 640 3.46 12.65 7.61
C THR A 640 3.53 13.57 6.40
N GLU A 641 4.73 13.84 5.91
CA GLU A 641 4.96 14.56 4.66
C GLU A 641 4.88 13.59 3.48
N LEU A 642 3.98 13.90 2.54
CA LEU A 642 3.73 13.13 1.33
C LEU A 642 4.14 13.99 0.12
N GLY A 643 5.00 13.42 -0.71
CA GLY A 643 5.50 14.07 -1.91
C GLY A 643 4.42 14.29 -2.97
N SER A 644 4.78 15.03 -4.01
CA SER A 644 3.85 15.41 -5.08
C SER A 644 3.39 14.24 -5.96
N ASN A 645 4.08 13.09 -5.95
CA ASN A 645 3.63 11.93 -6.74
C ASN A 645 2.63 11.05 -5.99
N THR A 646 2.28 11.39 -4.75
CA THR A 646 1.37 10.62 -3.92
C THR A 646 -0.06 10.61 -4.48
N PHE A 647 -0.51 11.73 -5.06
CA PHE A 647 -1.84 11.88 -5.65
C PHE A 647 -1.74 12.11 -7.16
N MET A 648 -2.63 11.47 -7.93
CA MET A 648 -2.58 11.42 -9.40
C MET A 648 -2.53 12.79 -10.10
N ALA A 649 -3.15 13.82 -9.51
CA ALA A 649 -3.45 15.08 -10.19
C ALA A 649 -2.91 16.35 -9.49
N THR A 650 -2.06 16.23 -8.47
CA THR A 650 -1.46 17.40 -7.78
C THR A 650 0.05 17.42 -7.90
N GLY A 651 0.63 18.55 -8.29
CA GLY A 651 2.07 18.81 -8.13
C GLY A 651 2.46 19.29 -6.72
N THR A 652 1.52 19.31 -5.77
CA THR A 652 1.68 19.95 -4.45
C THR A 652 2.02 18.91 -3.39
N ASN A 653 3.03 19.21 -2.56
CA ASN A 653 3.33 18.40 -1.39
C ASN A 653 2.22 18.54 -0.34
N THR A 654 1.81 17.41 0.21
CA THR A 654 0.74 17.33 1.21
C THR A 654 1.29 16.83 2.54
N VAL A 655 0.53 17.05 3.60
CA VAL A 655 0.82 16.55 4.93
C VAL A 655 -0.41 15.85 5.49
N VAL A 656 -0.19 14.74 6.18
CA VAL A 656 -1.20 14.15 7.06
C VAL A 656 -0.93 14.62 8.47
N LEU A 657 -1.91 15.28 9.09
CA LEU A 657 -1.86 15.64 10.51
C LEU A 657 -2.61 14.58 11.32
N PHE A 658 -1.88 13.91 12.21
CA PHE A 658 -2.46 13.07 13.24
C PHE A 658 -2.60 13.89 14.52
N LEU A 659 -3.84 14.16 14.91
CA LEU A 659 -4.17 15.10 15.98
C LEU A 659 -4.99 14.40 17.06
N ARG A 660 -4.81 14.82 18.32
CA ARG A 660 -5.70 14.47 19.43
C ARG A 660 -6.34 15.73 20.00
N ARG A 661 -7.66 15.74 20.14
CA ARG A 661 -8.46 16.87 20.62
C ARG A 661 -8.21 17.12 22.11
N LYS A 662 -7.77 18.33 22.46
CA LYS A 662 -7.65 18.85 23.84
C LYS A 662 -8.98 19.42 24.33
N ASN A 663 -9.13 19.68 25.62
CA ASN A 663 -10.30 20.37 26.16
C ASN A 663 -10.23 21.90 25.86
N ASN A 664 -11.36 22.53 25.54
CA ASN A 664 -11.42 23.97 25.23
C ASN A 664 -10.90 24.86 26.36
N ALA A 665 -11.10 24.48 27.62
CA ALA A 665 -10.67 25.26 28.79
C ALA A 665 -9.16 25.21 29.04
N GLU A 666 -8.44 24.22 28.51
CA GLU A 666 -7.01 24.02 28.79
C GLU A 666 -6.19 25.26 28.41
N HIS A 667 -6.34 25.73 27.17
CA HIS A 667 -5.57 26.88 26.68
C HIS A 667 -5.97 28.19 27.38
N ILE A 668 -7.24 28.33 27.80
CA ILE A 668 -7.73 29.49 28.55
C ILE A 668 -7.04 29.57 29.92
N ASN A 669 -6.96 28.43 30.62
CA ASN A 669 -6.30 28.33 31.92
C ASN A 669 -4.78 28.59 31.83
N ILE A 670 -4.13 28.09 30.76
CA ILE A 670 -2.72 28.35 30.50
C ILE A 670 -2.49 29.84 30.22
N LEU A 671 -3.33 30.46 29.40
CA LEU A 671 -3.22 31.89 29.10
C LEU A 671 -3.40 32.76 30.35
N ALA A 672 -4.37 32.42 31.21
CA ALA A 672 -4.57 33.10 32.49
C ALA A 672 -3.34 32.97 33.41
N SER A 673 -2.70 31.79 33.42
CA SER A 673 -1.48 31.54 34.19
C SER A 673 -0.29 32.32 33.63
N VAL A 674 -0.16 32.41 32.30
CA VAL A 674 0.85 33.22 31.60
C VAL A 674 0.67 34.71 31.92
N ASN A 675 -0.58 35.21 31.89
CA ASN A 675 -0.89 36.58 32.26
C ASN A 675 -0.41 36.88 33.69
N LYS A 676 -0.79 36.00 34.63
CA LYS A 676 -0.39 36.11 36.04
C LYS A 676 1.13 36.06 36.23
N ALA A 677 1.85 35.24 35.47
CA ALA A 677 3.31 35.15 35.53
C ALA A 677 3.98 36.48 35.12
N PHE A 678 3.51 37.12 34.05
CA PHE A 678 4.02 38.42 33.60
C PHE A 678 3.63 39.56 34.55
N GLU A 679 2.45 39.52 35.16
CA GLU A 679 1.97 40.53 36.13
C GLU A 679 2.71 40.45 37.47
N THR A 680 2.85 39.23 38.02
CA THR A 680 3.46 39.00 39.33
C THR A 680 4.98 38.88 39.27
N LYS A 681 5.54 38.66 38.06
CA LYS A 681 6.98 38.44 37.82
C LYS A 681 7.51 37.21 38.57
N THR A 682 6.63 36.24 38.81
CA THR A 682 6.95 34.99 39.50
C THR A 682 6.93 33.83 38.53
N ASP A 683 7.96 33.00 38.58
CA ASP A 683 8.10 31.82 37.72
C ASP A 683 7.41 30.60 38.35
N ILE A 684 6.08 30.62 38.32
CA ILE A 684 5.24 29.55 38.86
C ILE A 684 5.15 28.35 37.91
N THR A 685 5.01 27.15 38.46
CA THR A 685 4.78 25.92 37.69
C THR A 685 3.50 26.03 36.86
N ILE A 686 3.59 25.82 35.54
CA ILE A 686 2.44 25.83 34.61
C ILE A 686 2.45 24.52 33.80
N LYS A 687 1.33 23.81 33.70
CA LYS A 687 1.20 22.55 32.93
C LYS A 687 2.27 21.51 33.31
N SER A 688 2.55 21.38 34.61
CA SER A 688 3.61 20.51 35.16
C SER A 688 5.01 20.81 34.60
N ILE A 689 5.25 22.02 34.08
CA ILE A 689 6.57 22.53 33.72
C ILE A 689 7.01 23.40 34.89
N GLU A 690 8.06 22.98 35.59
CA GLU A 690 8.67 23.79 36.65
C GLU A 690 9.49 24.92 36.05
N LYS A 691 9.34 26.11 36.62
CA LYS A 691 10.01 27.35 36.19
C LYS A 691 9.92 27.58 34.67
N PRO A 692 8.70 27.59 34.08
CA PRO A 692 8.51 27.67 32.65
C PRO A 692 9.11 28.94 32.03
N LEU A 693 9.07 30.08 32.72
CA LEU A 693 9.62 31.34 32.20
C LEU A 693 11.14 31.28 32.11
N SER A 694 11.82 30.77 33.14
CA SER A 694 13.27 30.52 33.11
C SER A 694 13.66 29.57 31.97
N ARG A 695 12.86 28.52 31.74
CA ARG A 695 13.09 27.59 30.61
C ARG A 695 12.90 28.26 29.26
N TYR A 696 11.89 29.12 29.11
CA TYR A 696 11.67 29.90 27.89
C TYR A 696 12.84 30.85 27.61
N ILE A 697 13.28 31.60 28.62
CA ILE A 697 14.42 32.52 28.51
C ILE A 697 15.67 31.75 28.09
N SER A 698 15.99 30.65 28.78
CA SER A 698 17.14 29.81 28.42
C SER A 698 17.05 29.22 27.01
N TYR A 699 15.85 28.87 26.54
CA TYR A 699 15.66 28.26 25.23
C TYR A 699 15.67 29.26 24.06
N VAL A 700 15.10 30.45 24.26
CA VAL A 700 14.88 31.47 23.22
C VAL A 700 15.93 32.57 23.27
N TRP A 701 16.24 33.07 24.47
CA TRP A 701 17.14 34.19 24.71
C TRP A 701 18.56 33.75 25.11
N GLU A 702 18.78 32.44 25.29
CA GLU A 702 20.08 31.80 25.51
C GLU A 702 20.86 32.37 26.70
N ASN A 703 21.69 33.38 26.48
CA ASN A 703 22.64 33.93 27.47
C ASN A 703 22.02 35.00 28.40
N ILE A 704 20.72 35.25 28.29
CA ILE A 704 20.00 36.22 29.13
C ILE A 704 19.56 35.55 30.43
N SER A 705 19.86 36.18 31.57
CA SER A 705 19.40 35.68 32.88
C SER A 705 17.93 35.98 33.13
N TYR A 706 17.36 35.34 34.16
CA TYR A 706 15.98 35.63 34.58
C TYR A 706 15.84 37.11 34.96
N GLU A 707 16.77 37.63 35.76
CA GLU A 707 16.78 39.02 36.22
C GLU A 707 16.92 40.01 35.05
N ASP A 708 17.75 39.70 34.06
CA ASP A 708 17.88 40.52 32.84
C ASP A 708 16.56 40.57 32.08
N TYR A 709 15.87 39.45 31.92
CA TYR A 709 14.59 39.40 31.22
C TYR A 709 13.48 40.11 31.99
N ILE A 710 13.49 40.07 33.33
CA ILE A 710 12.56 40.84 34.16
C ILE A 710 12.71 42.35 33.90
N SER A 711 13.92 42.85 33.65
CA SER A 711 14.13 44.27 33.27
C SER A 711 13.36 44.67 32.00
N LEU A 712 13.22 43.75 31.04
CA LEU A 712 12.40 43.94 29.85
C LEU A 712 10.90 43.98 30.21
N ILE A 713 10.42 43.07 31.06
CA ILE A 713 9.03 43.03 31.56
C ILE A 713 8.66 44.31 32.31
N GLU A 714 9.61 44.89 33.04
CA GLU A 714 9.44 46.16 33.76
C GLU A 714 9.53 47.41 32.87
N ASN A 715 9.68 47.23 31.55
CA ASN A 715 9.81 48.31 30.58
C ASN A 715 11.05 49.18 30.84
N ASN A 716 12.11 48.61 31.43
CA ASN A 716 13.39 49.26 31.70
C ASN A 716 14.57 48.31 31.37
N PRO A 717 14.78 47.97 30.08
CA PRO A 717 15.75 46.96 29.67
C PRO A 717 17.18 47.38 30.00
N ASN A 718 17.91 46.49 30.67
CA ASN A 718 19.31 46.70 31.03
C ASN A 718 20.28 46.49 29.84
N GLU A 719 21.58 46.75 30.05
CA GLU A 719 22.59 46.66 28.98
C GLU A 719 22.65 45.27 28.32
N ASN A 720 22.40 44.19 29.05
CA ASN A 720 22.40 42.82 28.51
C ASN A 720 21.27 42.64 27.50
N ILE A 721 20.05 43.10 27.82
CA ILE A 721 18.90 43.08 26.91
C ILE A 721 19.14 44.01 25.71
N LEU A 722 19.59 45.24 25.95
CA LEU A 722 19.85 46.22 24.88
C LEU A 722 20.86 45.71 23.85
N ASN A 723 21.85 44.93 24.29
CA ASN A 723 22.89 44.37 23.43
C ASN A 723 22.48 43.09 22.70
N HIS A 724 21.42 42.40 23.15
CA HIS A 724 20.98 41.12 22.61
C HIS A 724 20.42 41.26 21.18
N GLN A 725 20.71 40.28 20.31
CA GLN A 725 20.30 40.31 18.90
C GLN A 725 18.77 40.32 18.72
N ILE A 726 18.04 39.52 19.52
CA ILE A 726 16.57 39.47 19.46
C ILE A 726 15.98 40.85 19.78
N TYR A 727 16.44 41.50 20.85
CA TYR A 727 15.94 42.82 21.23
C TYR A 727 16.28 43.89 20.19
N LYS A 728 17.52 43.90 19.68
CA LYS A 728 17.93 44.77 18.57
C LYS A 728 17.06 44.60 17.33
N SER A 729 16.62 43.38 17.03
CA SER A 729 15.70 43.13 15.90
C SER A 729 14.33 43.74 16.15
N TYR A 730 13.81 43.64 17.38
CA TYR A 730 12.48 44.13 17.73
C TYR A 730 12.34 45.66 17.64
N ILE A 731 13.30 46.39 18.21
CA ILE A 731 13.22 47.86 18.32
C ILE A 731 13.25 48.58 16.97
N THR A 732 13.64 47.87 15.90
CA THR A 732 13.58 48.41 14.53
C THR A 732 12.15 48.68 14.06
N LYS A 733 11.15 47.98 14.63
CA LYS A 733 9.77 47.97 14.15
C LYS A 733 8.72 48.18 15.25
N TYR A 734 9.02 47.82 16.49
CA TYR A 734 8.02 47.73 17.56
C TYR A 734 8.39 48.54 18.80
N THR A 735 7.38 49.07 19.49
CA THR A 735 7.51 49.69 20.81
C THR A 735 7.67 48.62 21.89
N ILE A 736 8.25 48.95 23.06
CA ILE A 736 8.48 47.97 24.14
C ILE A 736 7.18 47.29 24.57
N ASN A 737 6.07 48.03 24.69
CA ASN A 737 4.76 47.44 24.99
C ASN A 737 4.36 46.38 23.96
N LYS A 738 4.63 46.62 22.66
CA LYS A 738 4.32 45.66 21.61
C LYS A 738 5.25 44.44 21.65
N ILE A 739 6.52 44.64 22.00
CA ILE A 739 7.47 43.55 22.23
C ILE A 739 6.98 42.64 23.36
N LEU A 740 6.52 43.22 24.47
CA LEU A 740 5.99 42.45 25.60
C LEU A 740 4.74 41.64 25.23
N GLU A 741 3.84 42.18 24.39
CA GLU A 741 2.70 41.40 23.87
C GLU A 741 3.17 40.21 23.04
N ILE A 742 4.14 40.40 22.15
CA ILE A 742 4.68 39.32 21.30
C ILE A 742 5.41 38.27 22.14
N GLU A 743 6.23 38.69 23.09
CA GLU A 743 6.95 37.78 23.99
C GLU A 743 6.00 36.98 24.90
N LYS A 744 4.94 37.62 25.39
CA LYS A 744 3.89 36.95 26.16
C LYS A 744 3.13 35.92 25.31
N GLU A 745 2.85 36.25 24.05
CA GLU A 745 2.28 35.31 23.09
C GLU A 745 3.23 34.14 22.82
N LYS A 746 4.51 34.40 22.54
CA LYS A 746 5.54 33.36 22.33
C LYS A 746 5.65 32.45 23.53
N PHE A 747 5.68 33.00 24.74
CA PHE A 747 5.73 32.22 25.97
C PHE A 747 4.51 31.32 26.15
N PHE A 748 3.32 31.83 25.83
CA PHE A 748 2.09 31.04 25.82
C PHE A 748 2.18 29.84 24.88
N TYR A 749 2.58 30.04 23.62
CA TYR A 749 2.73 28.92 22.68
C TYR A 749 3.89 28.00 23.03
N PHE A 750 4.98 28.53 23.61
CA PHE A 750 6.08 27.72 24.12
C PHE A 750 5.58 26.71 25.16
N ILE A 751 4.77 27.12 26.14
CA ILE A 751 4.18 26.20 27.13
C ILE A 751 3.29 25.15 26.46
N LEU A 752 2.54 25.51 25.43
CA LEU A 752 1.67 24.57 24.72
C LEU A 752 2.47 23.45 24.04
N VAL A 753 3.63 23.77 23.48
CA VAL A 753 4.41 22.83 22.64
C VAL A 753 5.64 22.22 23.31
N TYR A 754 6.12 22.78 24.43
CA TYR A 754 7.40 22.41 25.07
C TYR A 754 7.55 20.92 25.36
N LYS A 755 6.47 20.26 25.82
CA LYS A 755 6.47 18.81 26.13
C LYS A 755 6.01 17.92 24.98
N GLN A 756 5.54 18.50 23.87
CA GLN A 756 5.00 17.73 22.76
C GLN A 756 6.14 17.14 21.93
N LYS A 757 6.15 15.82 21.86
CA LYS A 757 7.00 15.05 20.96
C LYS A 757 6.17 14.54 19.80
N ILE A 758 6.71 14.61 18.60
CA ILE A 758 6.04 14.22 17.38
C ILE A 758 6.81 13.10 16.68
N THR A 759 6.05 12.22 16.02
CA THR A 759 6.62 11.31 15.02
C THR A 759 6.51 11.96 13.65
N LEU A 760 7.65 12.22 13.02
CA LEU A 760 7.72 12.75 11.66
C LEU A 760 7.97 11.59 10.70
N VAL A 761 7.10 11.45 9.70
CA VAL A 761 7.26 10.49 8.59
C VAL A 761 7.42 11.28 7.30
N LYS A 762 8.40 10.95 6.48
CA LYS A 762 8.65 11.56 5.16
C LYS A 762 8.67 10.49 4.09
N SER A 763 7.89 10.69 3.03
CA SER A 763 7.89 9.76 1.89
C SER A 763 9.21 9.75 1.11
N GLY A 764 10.02 10.81 1.23
CA GLY A 764 11.19 11.03 0.37
C GLY A 764 10.80 11.65 -0.97
N GLU A 765 11.75 11.70 -1.91
CA GLU A 765 11.56 12.33 -3.21
C GLU A 765 11.65 11.32 -4.37
N LYS A 766 10.84 11.54 -5.43
CA LYS A 766 10.92 10.83 -6.72
C LYS A 766 10.84 9.30 -6.57
N GLN A 767 11.98 8.60 -6.72
CA GLN A 767 12.03 7.14 -6.70
C GLN A 767 11.95 6.59 -5.27
N GLU A 768 12.48 7.32 -4.29
CA GLU A 768 12.37 6.97 -2.87
C GLU A 768 10.92 7.05 -2.43
N GLU A 769 10.21 8.11 -2.87
CA GLU A 769 8.76 8.28 -2.68
C GLU A 769 7.99 7.06 -3.19
N LYS A 770 8.16 6.71 -4.47
CA LYS A 770 7.47 5.54 -5.05
C LYS A 770 7.77 4.24 -4.32
N LYS A 771 9.03 4.03 -3.93
CA LYS A 771 9.45 2.83 -3.19
C LYS A 771 8.80 2.77 -1.81
N PHE A 772 8.72 3.89 -1.10
CA PHE A 772 8.09 3.99 0.21
C PHE A 772 6.57 3.81 0.13
N LEU A 773 5.92 4.42 -0.87
CA LEU A 773 4.49 4.28 -1.12
C LEU A 773 4.11 2.88 -1.59
N GLY A 774 4.97 2.21 -2.36
CA GLY A 774 4.76 0.87 -2.91
C GLY A 774 3.98 0.83 -4.22
N TYR A 775 3.57 1.98 -4.76
CA TYR A 775 2.78 2.08 -5.99
C TYR A 775 3.24 3.23 -6.89
N GLU A 776 2.81 3.19 -8.15
CA GLU A 776 2.95 4.29 -9.10
C GLU A 776 1.69 4.47 -9.97
N PHE A 777 1.48 5.69 -10.46
CA PHE A 777 0.42 5.99 -11.42
C PHE A 777 0.91 5.74 -12.85
N SER A 778 0.10 5.04 -13.63
CA SER A 778 0.29 4.84 -15.06
C SER A 778 -0.80 5.55 -15.86
N SER A 779 -0.39 6.31 -16.86
CA SER A 779 -1.27 6.89 -17.89
C SER A 779 -1.21 6.13 -19.22
N ARG A 780 -0.54 4.96 -19.24
CA ARG A 780 -0.39 4.15 -20.44
C ARG A 780 -1.74 3.56 -20.84
N ARG A 781 -2.12 3.74 -22.11
CA ARG A 781 -3.38 3.23 -22.67
C ARG A 781 -3.50 1.71 -22.50
N GLY A 782 -4.57 1.23 -21.85
CA GLY A 782 -4.79 -0.18 -21.50
C GLY A 782 -4.11 -0.64 -20.20
N SER A 783 -3.49 0.28 -19.45
CA SER A 783 -2.87 0.06 -18.15
C SER A 783 -2.97 1.33 -17.30
N GLU A 784 -4.07 2.07 -17.44
CA GLU A 784 -4.34 3.28 -16.66
C GLU A 784 -4.58 2.95 -15.18
N GLY A 785 -4.23 3.85 -14.27
CA GLY A 785 -4.52 3.73 -12.84
C GLY A 785 -3.29 3.49 -11.96
N ILE A 786 -3.52 2.98 -10.74
CA ILE A 786 -2.49 2.71 -9.73
C ILE A 786 -1.96 1.29 -9.92
N HIS A 787 -0.64 1.14 -9.98
CA HIS A 787 0.04 -0.15 -10.12
C HIS A 787 1.07 -0.34 -9.02
N ALA A 788 1.28 -1.58 -8.57
CA ALA A 788 2.39 -1.91 -7.69
C ALA A 788 3.72 -1.64 -8.39
N ILE A 789 4.71 -1.15 -7.63
CA ILE A 789 6.03 -0.82 -8.19
C ILE A 789 6.82 -2.07 -8.62
N GLN A 790 6.53 -3.22 -8.01
CA GLN A 790 7.14 -4.51 -8.36
C GLN A 790 6.14 -5.35 -9.15
N ARG A 791 6.56 -5.87 -10.31
CA ARG A 791 5.72 -6.77 -11.11
C ARG A 791 5.43 -8.06 -10.32
N ALA A 792 4.21 -8.55 -10.44
CA ALA A 792 3.68 -9.75 -9.77
C ALA A 792 3.46 -9.65 -8.24
N LYS A 793 3.74 -8.50 -7.61
CA LYS A 793 3.37 -8.24 -6.21
C LYS A 793 2.18 -7.29 -6.12
N SER A 794 1.44 -7.39 -5.02
CA SER A 794 0.40 -6.44 -4.65
C SER A 794 1.00 -5.15 -4.07
N ILE A 795 0.21 -4.08 -4.07
CA ILE A 795 0.61 -2.81 -3.45
C ILE A 795 0.85 -2.99 -1.94
N ASP A 796 0.00 -3.79 -1.29
CA ASP A 796 0.09 -4.10 0.15
C ASP A 796 1.43 -4.80 0.51
N GLU A 797 2.00 -5.59 -0.40
CA GLU A 797 3.32 -6.23 -0.21
C GLU A 797 4.48 -5.26 -0.47
N CYS A 798 4.30 -4.29 -1.37
CA CYS A 798 5.36 -3.36 -1.77
C CYS A 798 5.48 -2.14 -0.86
N THR A 799 4.39 -1.72 -0.21
CA THR A 799 4.32 -0.47 0.55
C THR A 799 5.09 -0.56 1.87
N SER A 800 5.79 0.51 2.25
CA SER A 800 6.37 0.67 3.59
C SER A 800 5.43 1.41 4.55
N LEU A 801 4.22 1.77 4.11
CA LEU A 801 3.30 2.59 4.89
C LEU A 801 2.60 1.81 6.00
N TYR A 802 2.01 0.65 5.70
CA TYR A 802 1.18 -0.10 6.64
C TYR A 802 1.32 -1.62 6.54
N ASP A 803 0.83 -2.31 7.56
CA ASP A 803 0.60 -3.74 7.59
C ASP A 803 -0.90 -4.01 7.83
N ASN A 804 -1.50 -4.88 7.01
CA ASN A 804 -2.92 -5.23 7.09
C ASN A 804 -3.27 -6.08 8.33
N ASN A 805 -2.30 -6.81 8.87
CA ASN A 805 -2.51 -7.82 9.92
C ASN A 805 -1.98 -7.36 11.28
N SER A 806 -1.00 -6.46 11.30
CA SER A 806 -0.37 -5.98 12.53
C SER A 806 -0.35 -4.46 12.64
N TYR A 807 -0.63 -3.93 13.84
CA TYR A 807 -0.42 -2.51 14.16
C TYR A 807 1.03 -2.21 14.53
N GLU A 808 1.82 -3.25 14.84
CA GLU A 808 3.12 -3.09 15.51
C GLU A 808 4.30 -3.53 14.64
N ASN A 809 4.11 -3.76 13.35
CA ASN A 809 5.19 -4.16 12.46
C ASN A 809 6.26 -3.05 12.34
N PRO A 810 7.49 -3.25 12.85
CA PRO A 810 8.53 -2.22 12.87
C PRO A 810 9.05 -1.86 11.47
N LEU A 811 8.76 -2.68 10.46
CA LEU A 811 9.11 -2.43 9.05
C LEU A 811 8.10 -1.51 8.34
N LYS A 812 7.04 -1.06 9.02
CA LYS A 812 5.98 -0.22 8.45
C LYS A 812 5.79 1.06 9.23
N ALA A 813 5.56 2.17 8.52
CA ALA A 813 5.46 3.50 9.11
C ALA A 813 4.26 3.67 10.07
N ASN A 814 3.14 3.00 9.81
CA ASN A 814 1.94 3.08 10.64
C ASN A 814 2.22 2.68 12.10
N SER A 815 3.15 1.75 12.34
CA SER A 815 3.47 1.27 13.68
C SER A 815 4.06 2.35 14.59
N TYR A 816 4.83 3.27 14.03
CA TYR A 816 5.44 4.39 14.75
C TYR A 816 4.40 5.46 15.07
N VAL A 817 3.51 5.77 14.12
CA VAL A 817 2.39 6.70 14.35
C VAL A 817 1.41 6.13 15.38
N TYR A 818 1.07 4.85 15.28
CA TYR A 818 0.23 4.13 16.24
C TYR A 818 0.84 4.17 17.65
N SER A 819 2.16 3.95 17.77
CA SER A 819 2.87 3.99 19.06
C SER A 819 2.93 5.42 19.63
N ALA A 820 3.01 6.44 18.77
CA ALA A 820 2.98 7.84 19.20
C ALA A 820 1.65 8.22 19.86
N PHE A 821 0.51 7.65 19.43
CA PHE A 821 -0.75 7.83 20.15
C PHE A 821 -0.69 7.24 21.57
N ASN A 822 0.18 6.27 21.84
CA ASN A 822 0.37 5.72 23.19
C ASN A 822 1.40 6.49 24.02
N GLY A 823 2.04 7.52 23.44
CA GLY A 823 3.17 8.22 24.06
C GLY A 823 4.45 7.39 24.10
N GLU A 824 4.58 6.37 23.23
CA GLU A 824 5.71 5.45 23.19
C GLU A 824 6.62 5.75 21.99
N GLU A 825 7.94 5.81 22.23
CA GLU A 825 8.97 5.88 21.19
C GLU A 825 9.59 4.50 21.01
N LYS A 826 9.45 3.93 19.81
CA LYS A 826 10.07 2.65 19.43
C LYS A 826 11.42 2.88 18.75
N TYR A 827 12.33 1.91 18.88
CA TYR A 827 13.53 1.88 18.06
C TYR A 827 13.15 1.85 16.58
N ILE A 828 13.76 2.74 15.78
CA ILE A 828 13.48 2.87 14.35
C ILE A 828 14.32 1.83 13.60
N ASP A 829 13.64 0.92 12.92
CA ASP A 829 14.26 -0.09 12.07
C ASP A 829 15.17 0.55 11.00
N GLU A 830 16.27 -0.13 10.65
CA GLU A 830 17.27 0.39 9.72
C GLU A 830 16.69 0.73 8.35
N SER A 831 15.69 -0.01 7.90
CA SER A 831 15.02 0.20 6.61
C SER A 831 14.22 1.51 6.54
N LEU A 832 13.86 2.10 7.69
CA LEU A 832 13.01 3.29 7.80
C LEU A 832 13.72 4.49 8.44
N LYS A 833 15.02 4.38 8.76
CA LYS A 833 15.81 5.46 9.40
C LYS A 833 15.81 6.77 8.61
N GLU A 834 15.73 6.71 7.28
CA GLU A 834 15.66 7.90 6.42
C GLU A 834 14.24 8.48 6.31
N ASN A 835 13.21 7.68 6.60
CA ASN A 835 11.80 8.07 6.47
C ASN A 835 11.19 8.54 7.79
N ILE A 836 11.66 8.03 8.94
CA ILE A 836 11.03 8.25 10.25
C ILE A 836 12.00 8.93 11.20
N SER A 837 11.51 9.93 11.93
CA SER A 837 12.26 10.60 12.99
C SER A 837 11.37 11.09 14.12
N TYR A 838 11.90 11.16 15.33
CA TYR A 838 11.23 11.79 16.47
C TYR A 838 11.75 13.21 16.68
N MET A 839 10.84 14.19 16.78
CA MET A 839 11.18 15.60 16.99
C MET A 839 10.34 16.20 18.10
N ASN A 840 10.88 17.17 18.86
CA ASN A 840 10.05 17.97 19.76
C ASN A 840 9.38 19.08 18.94
N LEU A 841 8.08 19.31 19.14
CA LEU A 841 7.35 20.35 18.42
C LEU A 841 7.94 21.75 18.69
N VAL A 842 8.51 21.97 19.87
CA VAL A 842 9.21 23.21 20.23
C VAL A 842 10.46 23.47 19.37
N ASP A 843 11.14 22.42 18.90
CA ASP A 843 12.30 22.54 18.01
C ASP A 843 11.86 22.87 16.58
N MET A 844 10.62 22.53 16.21
CA MET A 844 10.03 22.81 14.90
C MET A 844 9.57 24.25 14.70
N MET A 845 9.51 25.03 15.78
CA MET A 845 9.04 26.41 15.77
C MET A 845 10.18 27.38 16.09
N ASP A 846 10.25 28.49 15.37
CA ASP A 846 11.26 29.52 15.63
C ASP A 846 10.69 30.65 16.51
N PHE A 847 11.01 30.58 17.80
CA PHE A 847 10.63 31.58 18.80
C PHE A 847 11.55 32.81 18.82
N SER A 848 12.66 32.82 18.06
CA SER A 848 13.60 33.95 18.06
C SER A 848 13.19 35.08 17.11
N ARG A 849 12.34 34.79 16.12
CA ARG A 849 11.90 35.75 15.08
C ARG A 849 11.09 36.90 15.65
N MET A 850 11.32 38.12 15.15
CA MET A 850 10.54 39.30 15.56
C MET A 850 9.04 39.20 15.24
N ASP A 851 8.68 38.56 14.13
CA ASP A 851 7.30 38.27 13.73
C ASP A 851 7.01 36.78 14.02
N PHE A 852 6.01 36.51 14.88
CA PHE A 852 5.70 35.15 15.35
C PHE A 852 4.48 34.56 14.65
N ASP A 853 4.71 33.99 13.47
CA ASP A 853 3.68 33.37 12.62
C ASP A 853 3.38 31.89 12.97
N LYS A 854 3.94 31.38 14.08
CA LYS A 854 3.79 29.99 14.52
C LYS A 854 4.15 28.96 13.43
N PHE A 855 5.14 29.29 12.60
CA PHE A 855 5.63 28.39 11.54
C PHE A 855 6.09 27.05 12.12
N ILE A 856 5.72 25.95 11.49
CA ILE A 856 6.15 24.60 11.87
C ILE A 856 7.06 24.07 10.76
N SER A 857 8.36 23.97 11.05
CA SER A 857 9.39 23.48 10.14
C SER A 857 9.55 21.96 10.25
N LEU A 858 9.41 21.25 9.12
CA LEU A 858 9.70 19.81 9.04
C LEU A 858 11.20 19.50 8.91
N ASN A 859 12.05 20.52 8.80
CA ASN A 859 13.51 20.41 8.68
C ASN A 859 14.24 21.02 9.88
N ALA A 860 13.57 21.12 11.03
CA ALA A 860 14.14 21.73 12.21
C ALA A 860 15.40 21.00 12.71
N LYS A 861 16.45 21.78 12.97
CA LYS A 861 17.70 21.27 13.55
C LYS A 861 17.47 20.99 15.02
N LYS A 862 17.73 19.76 15.46
CA LYS A 862 17.71 19.40 16.88
C LYS A 862 18.67 20.32 17.63
N LYS A 863 18.17 21.20 18.52
CA LYS A 863 19.05 21.94 19.44
C LYS A 863 19.66 20.92 20.39
N ILE A 864 20.92 20.54 20.18
CA ILE A 864 21.61 19.58 21.02
C ILE A 864 21.83 20.25 22.38
N LYS A 865 20.97 19.91 23.35
CA LYS A 865 21.17 20.31 24.73
C LYS A 865 22.13 19.32 25.38
N ILE A 866 23.31 19.80 25.73
CA ILE A 866 24.32 19.00 26.45
C ILE A 866 23.94 19.04 27.94
N GLU A 867 23.48 17.91 28.47
CA GLU A 867 23.35 17.73 29.92
C GLU A 867 24.74 17.42 30.49
N SER A 868 25.21 18.27 31.41
CA SER A 868 26.56 18.21 31.97
C SER A 868 26.52 18.59 33.45
N ARG A 869 27.33 17.90 34.26
CA ARG A 869 27.63 18.23 35.67
C ARG A 869 28.56 19.44 35.79
N TRP A 870 29.18 19.84 34.69
CA TRP A 870 30.16 20.91 34.59
C TRP A 870 29.69 22.01 33.64
N ASP A 871 30.35 23.17 33.70
CA ASP A 871 30.04 24.29 32.81
C ASP A 871 30.20 23.88 31.34
N VAL A 872 29.22 24.29 30.52
CA VAL A 872 29.22 24.07 29.08
C VAL A 872 29.76 25.33 28.41
N VAL A 873 30.87 25.19 27.70
CA VAL A 873 31.60 26.29 27.06
C VAL A 873 31.67 26.07 25.55
N LYS A 874 31.92 27.12 24.76
CA LYS A 874 32.12 26.97 23.31
C LYS A 874 33.57 26.63 23.00
N ILE A 875 33.83 25.95 21.87
CA ILE A 875 35.20 25.65 21.44
C ILE A 875 36.05 26.91 21.32
N GLN A 876 35.50 28.03 20.84
CA GLN A 876 36.25 29.28 20.77
C GLN A 876 36.78 29.80 22.12
N ASP A 877 36.13 29.43 23.23
CA ASP A 877 36.50 29.92 24.56
C ASP A 877 37.70 29.14 25.13
N ILE A 878 37.89 27.90 24.66
CA ILE A 878 38.93 26.96 25.09
C ILE A 878 40.02 26.74 24.02
N ALA A 879 39.81 27.20 22.80
CA ALA A 879 40.80 27.16 21.73
C ALA A 879 41.59 28.47 21.69
N PHE A 880 42.91 28.38 21.68
CA PHE A 880 43.78 29.52 21.39
C PHE A 880 43.64 29.94 19.93
N GLU A 881 43.63 28.97 19.03
CA GLU A 881 43.43 29.17 17.59
C GLU A 881 42.81 27.92 16.95
N ILE A 882 42.05 28.12 15.86
CA ILE A 882 41.58 27.04 14.99
C ILE A 882 42.14 27.26 13.58
N ILE A 883 42.97 26.32 13.13
CA ILE A 883 43.66 26.36 11.84
C ILE A 883 42.90 25.45 10.86
N ASN A 884 42.40 26.00 9.76
CA ASN A 884 41.94 25.20 8.62
C ASN A 884 43.14 24.83 7.73
N GLY A 885 43.24 23.56 7.35
CA GLY A 885 44.31 23.08 6.49
C GLY A 885 44.24 23.67 5.07
N SER A 886 45.29 23.44 4.28
CA SER A 886 45.35 23.92 2.90
C SER A 886 46.10 22.97 1.98
N THR A 887 45.67 22.95 0.72
CA THR A 887 46.24 22.09 -0.32
C THR A 887 47.01 22.96 -1.32
N PRO A 888 48.35 22.83 -1.41
CA PRO A 888 49.14 23.45 -2.46
C PRO A 888 48.73 22.94 -3.85
N SER A 889 48.97 23.74 -4.90
CA SER A 889 48.74 23.29 -6.27
C SER A 889 49.62 22.07 -6.59
N LYS A 890 49.02 20.98 -7.05
CA LYS A 890 49.76 19.77 -7.48
C LYS A 890 50.56 20.00 -8.77
N ASN A 891 50.23 21.04 -9.53
CA ASN A 891 50.92 21.38 -10.78
C ASN A 891 52.23 22.16 -10.53
N GLU A 892 52.47 22.64 -9.30
CA GLU A 892 53.71 23.33 -8.93
C GLU A 892 54.62 22.37 -8.15
N SER A 893 55.50 21.67 -8.87
CA SER A 893 56.40 20.65 -8.29
C SER A 893 57.24 21.16 -7.13
N LYS A 894 57.62 22.45 -7.12
CA LYS A 894 58.38 23.11 -6.04
C LYS A 894 57.75 23.02 -4.65
N TYR A 895 56.46 22.68 -4.53
CA TYR A 895 55.78 22.50 -3.24
C TYR A 895 55.79 21.05 -2.73
N TRP A 896 56.18 20.09 -3.58
CA TRP A 896 56.08 18.64 -3.34
C TRP A 896 57.40 17.90 -3.59
N ASP A 897 58.42 18.60 -4.10
CA ASP A 897 59.72 18.07 -4.50
C ASP A 897 60.62 17.65 -3.31
N LYS A 898 60.31 18.12 -2.10
CA LYS A 898 61.05 17.81 -0.87
C LYS A 898 60.15 17.26 0.24
N LYS A 899 60.71 16.33 1.02
CA LYS A 899 60.03 15.70 2.16
C LYS A 899 60.29 16.44 3.47
N ASP A 900 60.00 17.75 3.50
CA ASP A 900 60.35 18.60 4.64
C ASP A 900 59.28 18.56 5.75
N ILE A 901 57.99 18.65 5.37
CA ILE A 901 56.86 18.77 6.29
C ILE A 901 55.83 17.68 5.99
N PHE A 902 55.34 16.96 7.00
CA PHE A 902 54.25 15.99 6.84
C PHE A 902 52.97 16.68 6.37
N TRP A 903 52.32 16.15 5.34
CA TRP A 903 51.06 16.68 4.83
C TRP A 903 49.95 15.63 4.92
N LEU A 904 49.06 15.79 5.90
CA LEU A 904 48.04 14.81 6.26
C LEU A 904 46.74 15.00 5.49
N THR A 905 46.11 13.86 5.21
CA THR A 905 44.77 13.73 4.65
C THR A 905 43.89 12.84 5.55
N ILE A 906 42.59 12.79 5.29
CA ILE A 906 41.63 12.02 6.11
C ILE A 906 42.03 10.53 6.31
N PRO A 907 42.55 9.81 5.30
CA PRO A 907 43.01 8.43 5.47
C PRO A 907 44.16 8.25 6.46
N ASP A 908 44.92 9.32 6.75
CA ASP A 908 46.05 9.29 7.70
C ASP A 908 45.60 9.41 9.17
N ILE A 909 44.31 9.66 9.39
CA ILE A 909 43.68 9.71 10.71
C ILE A 909 43.04 8.34 10.99
N ASP A 910 43.64 7.62 11.94
CA ASP A 910 43.22 6.29 12.39
C ASP A 910 42.72 6.40 13.83
N ASP A 911 41.41 6.65 13.96
CA ASP A 911 40.62 6.86 15.17
C ASP A 911 41.41 6.75 16.50
N ASN A 912 41.99 7.89 16.91
CA ASN A 912 42.77 8.19 18.14
C ASN A 912 44.24 8.56 17.91
N PHE A 913 44.86 8.11 16.81
CA PHE A 913 46.26 8.42 16.52
C PHE A 913 46.50 8.78 15.05
N ILE A 914 47.62 9.45 14.82
CA ILE A 914 48.16 9.64 13.48
C ILE A 914 49.05 8.43 13.20
N ASN A 915 48.70 7.66 12.17
CA ASN A 915 49.58 6.58 11.73
C ASN A 915 50.69 7.17 10.86
N ILE A 916 51.86 7.48 11.46
CA ILE A 916 52.99 8.06 10.70
C ILE A 916 53.37 7.20 9.50
N ASN A 917 53.27 5.87 9.63
CA ASN A 917 53.63 4.94 8.56
C ASN A 917 52.64 4.99 7.38
N SER A 918 51.45 5.56 7.57
CA SER A 918 50.47 5.76 6.49
C SER A 918 50.68 7.06 5.71
N ILE A 919 51.40 8.03 6.28
CA ILE A 919 51.60 9.34 5.65
C ILE A 919 52.53 9.19 4.44
N LYS A 920 51.95 9.18 3.25
CA LYS A 920 52.70 9.04 1.99
C LYS A 920 53.15 10.37 1.40
N GLN A 921 52.59 11.49 1.88
CA GLN A 921 52.75 12.80 1.25
C GLN A 921 53.44 13.80 2.18
N PHE A 922 54.33 14.58 1.56
CA PHE A 922 55.11 15.62 2.22
C PHE A 922 55.10 16.86 1.35
N THR A 923 55.25 18.01 1.99
CA THR A 923 55.41 19.30 1.33
C THR A 923 56.78 19.89 1.63
N SER A 924 57.27 20.74 0.73
CA SER A 924 58.56 21.43 0.90
C SER A 924 58.42 22.65 1.82
N ASN A 925 59.54 23.10 2.40
CA ASN A 925 59.61 24.38 3.12
C ASN A 925 59.20 25.57 2.23
N LYS A 926 59.35 25.44 0.91
CA LYS A 926 58.94 26.49 -0.03
C LYS A 926 57.43 26.70 -0.03
N ALA A 927 56.64 25.65 0.19
CA ALA A 927 55.19 25.74 0.34
C ALA A 927 54.80 26.54 1.60
N LEU A 928 55.61 26.47 2.66
CA LEU A 928 55.39 27.24 3.89
C LEU A 928 55.78 28.71 3.69
N GLU A 929 56.95 28.99 3.11
CA GLU A 929 57.41 30.35 2.78
C GLU A 929 56.43 31.10 1.88
N ASP A 930 55.92 30.44 0.84
CA ASP A 930 54.95 31.00 -0.11
C ASP A 930 53.50 30.98 0.46
N LYS A 931 53.34 30.64 1.76
CA LYS A 931 52.06 30.59 2.52
C LYS A 931 50.97 29.72 1.88
N LYS A 932 51.36 28.63 1.23
CA LYS A 932 50.44 27.64 0.61
C LYS A 932 50.00 26.56 1.59
N ILE A 933 50.74 26.36 2.68
CA ILE A 933 50.42 25.49 3.81
C ILE A 933 50.41 26.26 5.13
N ARG A 934 49.81 25.67 6.17
CA ARG A 934 49.86 26.17 7.54
C ARG A 934 50.38 25.09 8.46
N ILE A 935 51.29 25.47 9.35
CA ILE A 935 51.82 24.56 10.37
C ILE A 935 50.81 24.40 11.50
N VAL A 936 50.51 23.15 11.81
CA VAL A 936 49.79 22.72 12.99
C VAL A 936 50.82 22.30 14.03
N PRO A 937 50.87 22.97 15.21
CA PRO A 937 51.76 22.60 16.29
C PRO A 937 51.47 21.19 16.83
N LYS A 938 52.47 20.60 17.48
CA LYS A 938 52.29 19.39 18.29
C LYS A 938 51.23 19.61 19.40
N ASN A 939 50.52 18.54 19.76
CA ASN A 939 49.44 18.51 20.75
C ASN A 939 48.18 19.30 20.36
N SER A 940 47.92 19.46 19.05
CA SER A 940 46.70 20.05 18.52
C SER A 940 45.67 18.96 18.22
N VAL A 941 44.37 19.25 18.41
CA VAL A 941 43.30 18.31 18.07
C VAL A 941 42.90 18.48 16.61
N LEU A 942 43.08 17.44 15.81
CA LEU A 942 42.70 17.38 14.40
C LEU A 942 41.28 16.82 14.28
N LEU A 943 40.40 17.51 13.55
CA LEU A 943 39.02 17.11 13.30
C LEU A 943 38.72 17.19 11.81
N SER A 944 38.19 16.11 11.23
CA SER A 944 37.69 16.14 9.86
C SER A 944 36.30 16.81 9.79
N CYS A 945 36.19 17.82 8.94
CA CYS A 945 34.99 18.66 8.81
C CYS A 945 34.37 18.63 7.41
N THR A 946 34.96 17.88 6.46
CA THR A 946 34.48 17.81 5.08
C THR A 946 34.54 16.37 4.57
N ALA A 947 33.50 15.94 3.83
CA ALA A 947 33.33 14.60 3.26
C ALA A 947 33.16 13.48 4.30
N THR A 948 34.20 13.17 5.09
CA THR A 948 34.13 12.21 6.19
C THR A 948 34.17 12.96 7.51
N ILE A 949 33.03 13.42 8.01
CA ILE A 949 32.96 14.24 9.24
C ILE A 949 33.17 13.36 10.48
N GLY A 950 33.90 13.90 11.47
CA GLY A 950 33.96 13.33 12.82
C GLY A 950 35.12 12.37 13.10
N LYS A 951 36.11 12.24 12.20
CA LYS A 951 37.39 11.62 12.55
C LYS A 951 38.23 12.59 13.37
N VAL A 952 38.80 12.09 14.47
CA VAL A 952 39.53 12.90 15.45
C VAL A 952 40.87 12.27 15.81
N ALA A 953 41.92 13.08 15.91
CA ALA A 953 43.23 12.67 16.43
C ALA A 953 43.95 13.82 17.15
N VAL A 954 44.98 13.52 17.94
CA VAL A 954 45.89 14.52 18.52
C VAL A 954 47.23 14.48 17.78
N SER A 955 47.73 15.65 17.37
CA SER A 955 49.01 15.73 16.67
C SER A 955 50.18 15.38 17.58
N GLN A 956 51.00 14.41 17.17
CA GLN A 956 52.22 14.02 17.90
C GLN A 956 53.46 14.79 17.42
N TYR A 957 53.37 15.40 16.23
CA TYR A 957 54.44 16.12 15.55
C TYR A 957 53.89 17.42 14.97
N GLU A 958 54.80 18.32 14.63
CA GLU A 958 54.49 19.48 13.81
C GLU A 958 54.23 19.03 12.36
N LEU A 959 53.10 19.44 11.79
CA LEU A 959 52.60 18.95 10.49
C LEU A 959 51.71 19.97 9.79
N SER A 960 51.33 19.71 8.53
CA SER A 960 50.27 20.41 7.81
C SER A 960 49.14 19.45 7.44
N THR A 961 47.94 19.97 7.19
CA THR A 961 46.77 19.19 6.78
C THR A 961 46.13 19.75 5.52
N ASN A 962 45.31 18.96 4.84
CA ASN A 962 44.48 19.42 3.72
C ASN A 962 43.25 20.24 4.17
N GLN A 963 42.52 20.88 3.24
CA GLN A 963 41.35 21.73 3.58
C GLN A 963 40.21 21.01 4.32
N GLN A 964 40.22 19.68 4.35
CA GLN A 964 39.15 18.88 4.95
C GLN A 964 39.32 18.71 6.47
N ILE A 965 40.48 19.06 7.02
CA ILE A 965 40.83 18.90 8.42
C ILE A 965 41.05 20.27 9.08
N ASN A 966 40.39 20.48 10.21
CA ASN A 966 40.61 21.62 11.10
C ASN A 966 41.45 21.18 12.30
N ALA A 967 42.43 21.99 12.69
CA ALA A 967 43.24 21.79 13.89
C ALA A 967 42.84 22.80 14.97
N ILE A 968 42.57 22.31 16.18
CA ILE A 968 42.20 23.09 17.36
C ILE A 968 43.41 23.11 18.29
N ILE A 969 43.98 24.29 18.49
CA ILE A 969 45.07 24.53 19.44
C ILE A 969 44.44 24.86 20.78
N CYS A 970 44.59 23.98 21.76
CA CYS A 970 43.93 24.10 23.06
C CYS A 970 44.60 25.15 23.96
N LYS A 971 43.80 25.89 24.74
CA LYS A 971 44.28 26.71 25.87
C LYS A 971 44.65 25.81 27.04
N GLU A 972 45.32 26.39 28.04
CA GLU A 972 45.80 25.65 29.20
C GLU A 972 44.70 24.95 29.99
N ASN A 973 43.46 25.44 30.00
CA ASN A 973 42.35 24.88 30.78
C ASN A 973 41.74 23.59 30.21
N ILE A 974 42.14 23.16 29.01
CA ILE A 974 41.66 21.91 28.41
C ILE A 974 42.81 21.04 27.89
N LEU A 975 42.74 19.74 28.21
CA LEU A 975 43.67 18.75 27.72
C LEU A 975 43.26 18.29 26.31
N PRO A 976 44.16 18.36 25.30
CA PRO A 976 43.85 17.98 23.92
C PRO A 976 43.27 16.56 23.77
N LYS A 977 43.78 15.60 24.55
CA LYS A 977 43.28 14.21 24.54
C LYS A 977 41.83 14.12 25.03
N TYR A 978 41.48 14.83 26.11
CA TYR A 978 40.11 14.88 26.59
C TYR A 978 39.17 15.47 25.52
N LEU A 979 39.56 16.59 24.92
CA LEU A 979 38.79 17.21 23.84
C LEU A 979 38.61 16.25 22.65
N ALA A 980 39.66 15.52 22.28
CA ALA A 980 39.60 14.55 21.20
C ALA A 980 38.61 13.40 21.50
N TYR A 981 38.66 12.83 22.70
CA TYR A 981 37.73 11.78 23.12
C TYR A 981 36.28 12.27 23.15
N TYR A 982 36.03 13.49 23.66
CA TYR A 982 34.69 14.06 23.65
C TYR A 982 34.19 14.27 22.22
N LEU A 983 34.95 14.93 21.35
CA LEU A 983 34.55 15.21 19.96
C LEU A 983 34.25 13.95 19.15
N LYS A 984 34.89 12.83 19.46
CA LYS A 984 34.60 11.53 18.84
C LYS A 984 33.15 11.09 19.08
N THR A 985 32.63 11.30 20.29
CA THR A 985 31.21 11.03 20.61
C THR A 985 30.25 11.99 19.91
N GLN A 986 30.74 13.12 19.43
CA GLN A 986 29.94 14.16 18.78
C GLN A 986 29.84 13.97 17.27
N LYS A 987 30.29 12.85 16.69
CA LYS A 987 30.20 12.60 15.24
C LYS A 987 28.80 12.85 14.68
N ASN A 988 27.78 12.21 15.25
CA ASN A 988 26.39 12.36 14.80
C ASN A 988 25.90 13.81 14.95
N ASN A 989 26.33 14.48 16.03
CA ASN A 989 26.01 15.88 16.28
C ASN A 989 26.66 16.80 15.24
N LEU A 990 27.92 16.56 14.88
CA LEU A 990 28.65 17.29 13.84
C LEU A 990 28.03 17.09 12.46
N GLU A 991 27.55 15.89 12.14
CA GLU A 991 26.83 15.62 10.89
C GLU A 991 25.48 16.36 10.83
N ASN A 992 24.73 16.38 11.93
CA ASN A 992 23.44 17.07 12.05
C ASN A 992 23.53 18.60 11.95
N LEU A 993 24.72 19.19 12.18
CA LEU A 993 24.94 20.63 11.99
C LEU A 993 24.90 21.03 10.51
N THR A 994 25.13 20.09 9.60
CA THR A 994 25.23 20.33 8.15
C THR A 994 23.90 20.04 7.44
N SER A 995 23.41 20.97 6.63
CA SER A 995 22.04 20.95 6.06
C SER A 995 21.96 20.67 4.55
N ASN A 996 23.04 20.20 3.93
CA ASN A 996 23.09 19.97 2.48
C ASN A 996 23.13 18.46 2.16
N VAL A 997 22.30 18.04 1.20
CA VAL A 997 22.24 16.68 0.62
C VAL A 997 23.51 16.32 -0.19
N GLY A 998 24.42 17.30 -0.39
CA GLY A 998 25.73 17.12 -1.04
C GLY A 998 26.87 16.78 -0.08
N VAL A 999 28.11 17.16 -0.43
CA VAL A 999 29.28 16.96 0.46
C VAL A 999 29.05 17.72 1.78
N LYS A 1000 28.76 16.98 2.85
CA LYS A 1000 28.58 17.54 4.20
C LYS A 1000 29.86 18.31 4.60
N HIS A 1001 29.69 19.55 5.06
CA HIS A 1001 30.78 20.45 5.44
C HIS A 1001 30.43 21.23 6.71
N VAL A 1002 31.25 21.07 7.76
CA VAL A 1002 31.21 21.88 8.98
C VAL A 1002 32.17 23.05 8.80
N ASN A 1003 31.62 24.26 8.71
CA ASN A 1003 32.46 25.46 8.59
C ASN A 1003 33.11 25.82 9.96
N ILE A 1004 34.13 26.68 9.93
CA ILE A 1004 34.88 27.06 11.13
C ILE A 1004 33.99 27.77 12.16
N GLU A 1005 32.99 28.54 11.73
CA GLU A 1005 32.10 29.28 12.64
C GLU A 1005 31.15 28.36 13.40
N MET A 1006 30.65 27.32 12.74
CA MET A 1006 29.90 26.22 13.37
C MET A 1006 30.77 25.49 14.38
N LEU A 1007 32.03 25.18 14.02
CA LEU A 1007 32.97 24.54 14.94
C LEU A 1007 33.29 25.42 16.15
N ARG A 1008 33.48 26.73 15.96
CA ARG A 1008 33.73 27.69 17.05
C ARG A 1008 32.59 27.75 18.05
N ASN A 1009 31.36 27.66 17.58
CA ASN A 1009 30.15 27.71 18.40
C ASN A 1009 29.74 26.36 18.99
N LEU A 1010 30.43 25.26 18.66
CA LEU A 1010 30.15 23.96 19.23
C LEU A 1010 30.36 24.00 20.75
N GLN A 1011 29.35 23.58 21.49
CA GLN A 1011 29.37 23.52 22.94
C GLN A 1011 29.97 22.21 23.42
N ILE A 1012 30.77 22.27 24.49
CA ILE A 1012 31.35 21.10 25.16
C ILE A 1012 31.35 21.30 26.68
N PRO A 1013 31.28 20.21 27.48
CA PRO A 1013 31.48 20.28 28.92
C PRO A 1013 32.96 20.50 29.26
N LEU A 1014 33.23 21.39 30.22
CA LEU A 1014 34.58 21.70 30.71
C LEU A 1014 34.75 21.28 32.18
N PRO A 1015 35.03 19.98 32.45
CA PRO A 1015 35.36 19.54 33.79
C PRO A 1015 36.74 20.07 34.23
N PRO A 1016 37.03 20.14 35.55
CA PRO A 1016 38.36 20.48 36.06
C PRO A 1016 39.45 19.52 35.54
N LYS A 1017 40.70 20.00 35.42
CA LYS A 1017 41.83 19.23 34.85
C LYS A 1017 42.01 17.85 35.47
N ASN A 1018 41.91 17.73 36.79
CA ASN A 1018 42.06 16.43 37.48
C ASN A 1018 40.98 15.41 37.05
N ILE A 1019 39.78 15.87 36.66
CA ILE A 1019 38.73 15.00 36.11
C ILE A 1019 39.02 14.67 34.65
N GLN A 1020 39.48 15.65 33.86
CA GLN A 1020 39.95 15.39 32.49
C GLN A 1020 41.05 14.31 32.47
N GLU A 1021 42.02 14.39 33.38
CA GLU A 1021 43.09 13.38 33.54
C GLU A 1021 42.54 12.00 33.92
N LYS A 1022 41.54 11.93 34.83
CA LYS A 1022 40.89 10.65 35.17
C LYS A 1022 40.19 10.02 33.97
N ILE A 1023 39.46 10.81 33.19
CA ILE A 1023 38.79 10.35 31.96
C ILE A 1023 39.84 9.81 30.99
N ILE A 1024 40.92 10.56 30.76
CA ILE A 1024 42.02 10.15 29.87
C ILE A 1024 42.61 8.82 30.34
N ASN A 1025 42.97 8.68 31.62
CA ASN A 1025 43.61 7.48 32.14
C ASN A 1025 42.70 6.23 32.04
N GLU A 1026 41.39 6.35 32.33
CA GLU A 1026 40.45 5.23 32.19
C GLU A 1026 40.28 4.81 30.71
N ILE A 1027 40.20 5.78 29.78
CA ILE A 1027 40.09 5.48 28.35
C ILE A 1027 41.41 4.90 27.80
N GLU A 1028 42.57 5.42 28.20
CA GLU A 1028 43.87 4.89 27.80
C GLU A 1028 44.08 3.45 28.28
N THR A 1029 43.55 3.09 29.45
CA THR A 1029 43.58 1.70 29.93
C THR A 1029 42.80 0.77 28.99
N LEU A 1030 41.64 1.22 28.50
CA LEU A 1030 40.86 0.48 27.51
C LEU A 1030 41.57 0.43 26.15
N GLU A 1031 42.24 1.49 25.72
CA GLU A 1031 43.03 1.51 24.48
C GLU A 1031 44.24 0.58 24.55
N PHE A 1032 44.90 0.48 25.71
CA PHE A 1032 45.96 -0.49 25.93
C PHE A 1032 45.42 -1.92 25.82
N PHE A 1033 44.29 -2.20 26.48
CA PHE A 1033 43.62 -3.49 26.38
C PHE A 1033 43.21 -3.81 24.94
N GLU A 1034 42.71 -2.83 24.19
CA GLU A 1034 42.34 -2.97 22.78
C GLU A 1034 43.54 -3.38 21.92
N LYS A 1035 44.69 -2.74 22.15
CA LYS A 1035 45.93 -3.04 21.43
C LYS A 1035 46.46 -4.43 21.78
N ASP A 1036 46.57 -4.75 23.07
CA ASP A 1036 47.04 -6.06 23.55
C ASP A 1036 46.15 -7.20 23.04
N SER A 1037 44.83 -6.99 23.02
CA SER A 1037 43.85 -7.93 22.46
C SER A 1037 44.05 -8.17 20.97
N LYS A 1038 44.27 -7.11 20.18
CA LYS A 1038 44.55 -7.22 18.74
C LYS A 1038 45.89 -7.93 18.47
N ASP A 1039 46.90 -7.65 19.28
CA ASP A 1039 48.21 -8.32 19.19
C ASP A 1039 48.09 -9.81 19.52
N LYS A 1040 47.30 -10.19 20.53
CA LYS A 1040 46.99 -11.59 20.88
C LYS A 1040 46.20 -12.33 19.81
N ILE A 1041 45.18 -11.69 19.21
CA ILE A 1041 44.44 -12.30 18.07
C ILE A 1041 45.42 -12.60 16.94
N LYS A 1042 46.34 -11.67 16.66
CA LYS A 1042 47.37 -11.88 15.63
C LYS A 1042 48.31 -13.04 15.97
N GLU A 1043 48.74 -13.16 17.22
CA GLU A 1043 49.55 -14.29 17.72
C GLU A 1043 48.80 -15.62 17.58
N TYR A 1044 47.57 -15.71 18.08
CA TYR A 1044 46.73 -16.91 17.96
C TYR A 1044 46.43 -17.30 16.52
N THR A 1045 46.23 -16.32 15.64
CA THR A 1045 46.06 -16.58 14.20
C THR A 1045 47.37 -17.11 13.59
N GLN A 1046 48.53 -16.64 14.05
CA GLN A 1046 49.83 -17.19 13.62
C GLN A 1046 50.02 -18.62 14.11
N ASP A 1047 49.62 -18.95 15.34
CA ASP A 1047 49.69 -20.30 15.89
C ASP A 1047 48.84 -21.29 15.08
N ILE A 1048 47.59 -20.93 14.76
CA ILE A 1048 46.72 -21.73 13.88
C ILE A 1048 47.40 -21.95 12.52
N ASN A 1049 47.97 -20.90 11.92
CA ASN A 1049 48.67 -21.02 10.64
C ASN A 1049 49.90 -21.94 10.72
N LEU A 1050 50.65 -21.91 11.82
CA LEU A 1050 51.79 -22.82 12.04
C LEU A 1050 51.33 -24.28 12.15
N MET A 1051 50.22 -24.54 12.86
CA MET A 1051 49.64 -25.87 12.97
C MET A 1051 49.16 -26.41 11.62
N ILE A 1052 48.52 -25.55 10.81
CA ILE A 1052 48.07 -25.91 9.45
C ILE A 1052 49.27 -26.17 8.53
N ASN A 1053 50.30 -25.32 8.57
CA ASN A 1053 51.49 -25.50 7.74
C ASN A 1053 52.28 -26.77 8.11
N ALA A 1054 52.26 -27.19 9.38
CA ALA A 1054 52.86 -28.44 9.81
C ALA A 1054 52.19 -29.68 9.16
N LEU A 1055 50.98 -29.55 8.63
CA LEU A 1055 50.30 -30.64 7.93
C LEU A 1055 50.99 -31.00 6.61
N GLU A 1056 51.73 -30.08 5.98
CA GLU A 1056 52.36 -30.28 4.66
C GLU A 1056 53.24 -31.53 4.55
N THR A 1057 53.78 -32.04 5.67
CA THR A 1057 54.61 -33.25 5.70
C THR A 1057 53.79 -34.55 5.61
N ASN A 1058 52.47 -34.49 5.74
CA ASN A 1058 51.59 -35.65 5.64
C ASN A 1058 51.36 -36.07 4.18
N LYS A 1059 50.92 -37.33 4.01
CA LYS A 1059 50.52 -37.83 2.69
C LYS A 1059 49.36 -37.00 2.17
N LYS A 1060 49.54 -36.45 0.96
CA LYS A 1060 48.49 -35.70 0.27
C LYS A 1060 47.52 -36.66 -0.43
N VAL A 1061 46.24 -36.36 -0.29
CA VAL A 1061 45.12 -37.07 -0.93
C VAL A 1061 44.30 -36.07 -1.73
N PHE A 1062 43.62 -36.54 -2.77
CA PHE A 1062 42.76 -35.65 -3.55
C PHE A 1062 41.48 -35.35 -2.75
N ILE A 1063 40.96 -34.13 -2.84
CA ILE A 1063 39.68 -33.76 -2.21
C ILE A 1063 38.56 -34.72 -2.62
N SER A 1064 38.56 -35.19 -3.88
CA SER A 1064 37.58 -36.15 -4.39
C SER A 1064 37.65 -37.54 -3.74
N GLU A 1065 38.76 -37.89 -3.07
CA GLU A 1065 38.92 -39.17 -2.38
C GLU A 1065 38.37 -39.13 -0.95
N ILE A 1066 38.13 -37.93 -0.41
CA ILE A 1066 37.80 -37.71 1.01
C ILE A 1066 36.52 -36.92 1.22
N SER A 1067 35.84 -36.53 0.12
CA SER A 1067 34.59 -35.79 0.14
C SER A 1067 33.65 -36.22 -0.98
N GLU A 1068 32.35 -36.12 -0.73
CA GLU A 1068 31.31 -36.21 -1.74
C GLU A 1068 30.98 -34.79 -2.24
N ASN A 1069 31.16 -34.56 -3.54
CA ASN A 1069 30.78 -33.29 -4.16
C ASN A 1069 29.30 -33.29 -4.55
N LEU A 1070 28.51 -32.40 -3.95
CA LEU A 1070 27.06 -32.30 -4.08
C LEU A 1070 26.64 -31.13 -4.99
N ASP A 1071 27.49 -30.72 -5.92
CA ASP A 1071 27.23 -29.59 -6.82
C ASP A 1071 25.97 -29.76 -7.68
N ASN A 1072 25.52 -31.01 -7.89
CA ASN A 1072 24.27 -31.35 -8.57
C ASN A 1072 23.01 -30.91 -7.79
N LYS A 1073 23.14 -30.63 -6.49
CA LYS A 1073 22.05 -30.14 -5.63
C LYS A 1073 21.94 -28.61 -5.62
N ARG A 1074 22.77 -27.89 -6.39
CA ARG A 1074 22.73 -26.42 -6.48
C ARG A 1074 21.63 -25.97 -7.42
N LYS A 1075 20.85 -24.96 -7.03
CA LYS A 1075 19.78 -24.41 -7.88
C LYS A 1075 19.81 -22.88 -7.82
N PRO A 1076 20.19 -22.18 -8.90
CA PRO A 1076 20.17 -20.73 -8.91
C PRO A 1076 18.73 -20.22 -8.88
N VAL A 1077 18.46 -19.24 -8.03
CA VAL A 1077 17.18 -18.52 -7.99
C VAL A 1077 17.47 -17.04 -8.25
N THR A 1078 16.83 -16.48 -9.27
CA THR A 1078 16.99 -15.06 -9.60
C THR A 1078 16.38 -14.21 -8.49
N ALA A 1079 16.94 -13.03 -8.21
CA ALA A 1079 16.48 -12.19 -7.10
C ALA A 1079 14.97 -11.83 -7.16
N GLY A 1080 14.36 -11.86 -8.35
CA GLY A 1080 12.92 -11.64 -8.53
C GLY A 1080 12.05 -12.87 -8.26
N ASP A 1081 12.63 -14.08 -8.33
CA ASP A 1081 11.93 -15.35 -8.12
C ASP A 1081 12.18 -15.93 -6.71
N ARG A 1082 12.96 -15.23 -5.87
CA ARG A 1082 13.18 -15.61 -4.46
C ARG A 1082 11.95 -15.22 -3.64
N THR A 1083 11.32 -16.23 -3.08
CA THR A 1083 10.27 -16.14 -2.06
C THR A 1083 10.93 -15.91 -0.70
N ASN A 1084 10.54 -14.85 0.02
CA ASN A 1084 11.09 -14.58 1.36
C ASN A 1084 10.74 -15.72 2.31
N GLY A 1085 11.74 -16.34 2.92
CA GLY A 1085 11.55 -17.39 3.91
C GLY A 1085 12.58 -17.37 5.02
N ILE A 1086 12.74 -18.51 5.71
CA ILE A 1086 13.61 -18.65 6.89
C ILE A 1086 14.91 -19.41 6.60
N TYR A 1087 15.04 -20.03 5.42
CA TYR A 1087 16.21 -20.85 5.09
C TYR A 1087 17.27 -20.02 4.37
N PRO A 1088 18.53 -20.04 4.82
CA PRO A 1088 19.59 -19.24 4.22
C PRO A 1088 19.89 -19.67 2.78
N TYR A 1089 19.92 -18.68 1.88
CA TYR A 1089 20.32 -18.80 0.48
C TYR A 1089 21.79 -18.39 0.34
N TYR A 1090 22.68 -19.36 0.12
CA TYR A 1090 24.12 -19.17 0.04
C TYR A 1090 24.61 -18.88 -1.38
N GLY A 1091 25.55 -17.93 -1.49
CA GLY A 1091 26.34 -17.64 -2.69
C GLY A 1091 27.84 -17.82 -2.44
N ALA A 1092 28.67 -17.23 -3.31
CA ALA A 1092 30.13 -17.42 -3.27
C ALA A 1092 30.82 -16.93 -1.98
N SER A 1093 30.22 -16.00 -1.23
CA SER A 1093 30.85 -15.36 -0.06
C SER A 1093 29.99 -15.43 1.22
N GLY A 1094 29.08 -16.42 1.30
CA GLY A 1094 28.19 -16.61 2.44
C GLY A 1094 26.71 -16.44 2.10
N ILE A 1095 25.90 -16.11 3.10
CA ILE A 1095 24.45 -15.94 2.96
C ILE A 1095 24.18 -14.67 2.14
N VAL A 1096 23.46 -14.83 1.04
CA VAL A 1096 23.05 -13.74 0.14
C VAL A 1096 21.63 -13.28 0.45
N ASP A 1097 20.76 -14.20 0.88
CA ASP A 1097 19.33 -13.96 1.08
C ASP A 1097 18.70 -15.07 1.95
N TYR A 1098 17.39 -15.02 2.17
CA TYR A 1098 16.62 -16.12 2.78
C TYR A 1098 15.43 -16.55 1.90
N VAL A 1099 15.27 -17.87 1.74
CA VAL A 1099 14.25 -18.52 0.91
C VAL A 1099 13.30 -19.40 1.73
N ASP A 1100 12.11 -19.70 1.18
CA ASP A 1100 11.02 -20.44 1.85
C ASP A 1100 11.15 -21.96 1.79
N ASP A 1101 12.05 -22.48 0.95
CA ASP A 1101 12.36 -23.90 0.82
C ASP A 1101 13.87 -24.15 0.92
N TYR A 1102 14.31 -25.40 0.99
CA TYR A 1102 15.72 -25.77 1.15
C TYR A 1102 16.11 -26.95 0.25
N LEU A 1103 17.39 -27.03 -0.12
CA LEU A 1103 17.91 -28.11 -0.98
C LEU A 1103 18.65 -29.19 -0.18
N LEU A 1104 19.16 -28.81 0.99
CA LEU A 1104 20.02 -29.61 1.84
C LEU A 1104 19.63 -29.40 3.30
N ASP A 1105 19.69 -30.46 4.10
CA ASP A 1105 19.59 -30.41 5.56
C ASP A 1105 20.74 -31.24 6.14
N ASP A 1106 21.93 -30.64 6.17
CA ASP A 1106 23.18 -31.34 6.51
C ASP A 1106 24.27 -30.35 6.92
N ILE A 1107 25.43 -30.83 7.36
CA ILE A 1107 26.64 -30.03 7.56
C ILE A 1107 27.54 -30.20 6.34
N VAL A 1108 27.71 -29.12 5.57
CA VAL A 1108 28.48 -29.13 4.32
C VAL A 1108 29.45 -27.97 4.27
N LEU A 1109 30.56 -28.18 3.57
CA LEU A 1109 31.56 -27.15 3.31
C LEU A 1109 31.22 -26.48 1.98
N LEU A 1110 30.98 -25.18 2.02
CA LEU A 1110 30.74 -24.38 0.82
C LEU A 1110 32.04 -23.70 0.39
N ILE A 1111 32.38 -23.79 -0.90
CA ILE A 1111 33.62 -23.21 -1.45
C ILE A 1111 33.29 -22.29 -2.61
N SER A 1112 33.80 -21.06 -2.66
CA SER A 1112 33.55 -20.14 -3.77
C SER A 1112 33.92 -20.75 -5.14
N GLU A 1113 32.99 -20.76 -6.10
CA GLU A 1113 33.24 -21.22 -7.48
C GLU A 1113 33.77 -20.07 -8.36
N ASP A 1114 33.18 -18.87 -8.23
CA ASP A 1114 33.56 -17.70 -9.02
C ASP A 1114 33.50 -16.39 -8.23
N GLY A 1115 34.20 -15.36 -8.73
CA GLY A 1115 34.20 -14.02 -8.16
C GLY A 1115 35.59 -13.47 -7.86
N ALA A 1116 35.68 -12.15 -7.66
CA ALA A 1116 36.95 -11.48 -7.35
C ALA A 1116 37.59 -11.97 -6.05
N ASN A 1117 36.77 -12.48 -5.10
CA ASN A 1117 37.21 -12.96 -3.80
C ASN A 1117 38.18 -14.15 -3.87
N LEU A 1118 38.10 -14.98 -4.92
CA LEU A 1118 39.05 -16.07 -5.16
C LEU A 1118 40.51 -15.57 -5.27
N LYS A 1119 40.70 -14.32 -5.71
CA LYS A 1119 42.02 -13.66 -5.76
C LYS A 1119 42.23 -12.68 -4.61
N SER A 1120 41.23 -11.87 -4.27
CA SER A 1120 41.39 -10.79 -3.27
C SER A 1120 41.41 -11.29 -1.83
N ARG A 1121 40.85 -12.48 -1.55
CA ARG A 1121 40.80 -13.12 -0.22
C ARG A 1121 40.27 -12.18 0.88
N VAL A 1122 39.31 -11.32 0.54
CA VAL A 1122 38.70 -10.36 1.48
C VAL A 1122 37.76 -11.06 2.45
N THR A 1123 37.10 -12.13 1.99
CA THR A 1123 36.27 -13.03 2.79
C THR A 1123 36.79 -14.47 2.67
N PRO A 1124 36.52 -15.36 3.65
CA PRO A 1124 36.84 -16.78 3.53
C PRO A 1124 36.31 -17.36 2.23
N ILE A 1125 37.10 -18.22 1.60
CA ILE A 1125 36.70 -18.89 0.36
C ILE A 1125 36.02 -20.23 0.62
N ALA A 1126 36.23 -20.81 1.81
CA ALA A 1126 35.63 -22.04 2.28
C ALA A 1126 34.97 -21.73 3.63
N PHE A 1127 33.70 -22.08 3.78
CA PHE A 1127 32.95 -21.84 5.02
C PHE A 1127 31.90 -22.92 5.25
N THR A 1128 31.72 -23.28 6.52
CA THR A 1128 30.72 -24.27 6.93
C THR A 1128 29.29 -23.72 6.84
N ALA A 1129 28.39 -24.48 6.19
CA ALA A 1129 26.95 -24.28 6.23
C ALA A 1129 26.30 -25.49 6.91
N SER A 1130 25.31 -25.24 7.78
CA SER A 1130 24.67 -26.30 8.57
C SER A 1130 23.15 -26.14 8.62
N GLY A 1131 22.44 -27.27 8.68
CA GLY A 1131 20.99 -27.32 8.73
C GLY A 1131 20.33 -27.16 7.35
N LYS A 1132 19.10 -26.67 7.35
CA LYS A 1132 18.27 -26.48 6.15
C LYS A 1132 18.74 -25.28 5.33
N ILE A 1133 19.42 -25.53 4.22
CA ILE A 1133 20.08 -24.50 3.40
C ILE A 1133 19.72 -24.62 1.92
N TRP A 1134 19.80 -23.49 1.21
CA TRP A 1134 19.72 -23.44 -0.25
C TRP A 1134 21.02 -22.87 -0.80
N VAL A 1135 21.61 -23.49 -1.83
CA VAL A 1135 22.93 -23.10 -2.36
C VAL A 1135 22.83 -22.74 -3.85
N ASN A 1136 23.35 -21.56 -4.20
CA ASN A 1136 23.44 -21.07 -5.56
C ASN A 1136 24.57 -21.75 -6.37
N ASN A 1137 24.58 -21.60 -7.69
CA ASN A 1137 25.62 -22.12 -8.59
C ASN A 1137 27.01 -21.46 -8.43
N HIS A 1138 27.14 -20.39 -7.64
CA HIS A 1138 28.41 -19.69 -7.41
C HIS A 1138 29.24 -20.24 -6.23
N ALA A 1139 28.76 -21.28 -5.54
CA ALA A 1139 29.51 -21.97 -4.49
C ALA A 1139 29.45 -23.48 -4.72
N HIS A 1140 30.57 -24.19 -4.57
CA HIS A 1140 30.64 -25.64 -4.54
C HIS A 1140 30.14 -26.20 -3.20
N ILE A 1141 29.64 -27.43 -3.20
CA ILE A 1141 29.19 -28.13 -2.00
C ILE A 1141 30.01 -29.39 -1.82
N LEU A 1142 30.75 -29.50 -0.72
CA LEU A 1142 31.45 -30.72 -0.31
C LEU A 1142 30.88 -31.26 1.00
N LYS A 1143 30.64 -32.57 1.05
CA LYS A 1143 30.26 -33.30 2.25
C LYS A 1143 31.38 -34.27 2.65
N PHE A 1144 31.68 -34.34 3.94
CA PHE A 1144 32.73 -35.20 4.49
C PHE A 1144 32.13 -36.23 5.45
N ASP A 1145 32.78 -37.38 5.59
CA ASP A 1145 32.32 -38.47 6.47
C ASP A 1145 32.41 -38.12 7.96
N ASN A 1146 33.28 -37.17 8.32
CA ASN A 1146 33.44 -36.73 9.70
C ASN A 1146 33.81 -35.24 9.78
N ILE A 1147 33.40 -34.63 10.90
CA ILE A 1147 33.56 -33.19 11.13
C ILE A 1147 35.03 -32.75 11.26
N TYR A 1148 35.93 -33.64 11.68
CA TYR A 1148 37.34 -33.32 11.85
C TYR A 1148 38.03 -33.13 10.50
N THR A 1149 37.78 -34.03 9.54
CA THR A 1149 38.26 -33.88 8.16
C THR A 1149 37.65 -32.63 7.52
N HIS A 1150 36.35 -32.39 7.73
CA HIS A 1150 35.66 -31.18 7.24
C HIS A 1150 36.36 -29.90 7.69
N LYS A 1151 36.53 -29.73 9.02
CA LYS A 1151 37.12 -28.52 9.62
C LYS A 1151 38.59 -28.35 9.20
N LEU A 1152 39.35 -29.45 9.10
CA LEU A 1152 40.74 -29.41 8.65
C LEU A 1152 40.86 -28.92 7.20
N VAL A 1153 39.98 -29.43 6.31
CA VAL A 1153 39.95 -29.03 4.89
C VAL A 1153 39.51 -27.57 4.74
N GLU A 1154 38.51 -27.12 5.50
CA GLU A 1154 38.09 -25.71 5.53
C GLU A 1154 39.26 -24.77 5.87
N LEU A 1155 39.96 -25.06 6.96
CA LEU A 1155 41.10 -24.27 7.43
C LEU A 1155 42.25 -24.27 6.42
N TYR A 1156 42.61 -25.44 5.90
CA TYR A 1156 43.70 -25.57 4.94
C TYR A 1156 43.40 -24.85 3.62
N LEU A 1157 42.18 -24.96 3.08
CA LEU A 1157 41.79 -24.26 1.85
C LEU A 1157 41.83 -22.73 1.99
N ASN A 1158 41.42 -22.21 3.15
CA ASN A 1158 41.50 -20.77 3.41
C ASN A 1158 42.95 -20.26 3.52
N GLY A 1159 43.89 -21.10 3.97
CA GLY A 1159 45.32 -20.78 4.03
C GLY A 1159 46.11 -21.08 2.74
N MET A 1160 45.59 -21.92 1.85
CA MET A 1160 46.29 -22.37 0.64
C MET A 1160 46.24 -21.35 -0.51
N ASP A 1161 47.35 -21.24 -1.25
CA ASP A 1161 47.36 -20.56 -2.55
C ASP A 1161 46.66 -21.40 -3.62
N LEU A 1162 45.52 -20.89 -4.10
CA LEU A 1162 44.71 -21.52 -5.15
C LEU A 1162 44.99 -20.96 -6.55
N SER A 1163 45.96 -20.06 -6.71
CA SER A 1163 46.22 -19.36 -7.97
C SER A 1163 46.45 -20.32 -9.15
N SER A 1164 47.05 -21.49 -8.91
CA SER A 1164 47.28 -22.55 -9.91
C SER A 1164 46.02 -23.32 -10.33
N TYR A 1165 44.96 -23.29 -9.52
CA TYR A 1165 43.69 -23.98 -9.77
C TYR A 1165 42.61 -23.03 -10.33
N ILE A 1166 42.84 -21.72 -10.28
CA ILE A 1166 41.92 -20.69 -10.75
C ILE A 1166 42.10 -20.47 -12.26
N THR A 1167 40.99 -20.42 -12.97
CA THR A 1167 40.91 -20.15 -14.41
C THR A 1167 40.22 -18.81 -14.67
N GLY A 1168 40.43 -18.20 -15.84
CA GLY A 1168 39.80 -16.93 -16.25
C GLY A 1168 40.57 -15.67 -15.84
N GLN A 1169 40.90 -14.83 -16.83
CA GLN A 1169 41.62 -13.57 -16.65
C GLN A 1169 40.72 -12.46 -16.07
N ALA A 1170 39.54 -12.23 -16.66
CA ALA A 1170 38.61 -11.17 -16.27
C ALA A 1170 37.70 -11.52 -15.08
N GLN A 1171 37.24 -12.76 -14.99
CA GLN A 1171 36.48 -13.28 -13.84
C GLN A 1171 37.14 -14.56 -13.35
N PRO A 1172 37.79 -14.55 -12.18
CA PRO A 1172 38.42 -15.74 -11.60
C PRO A 1172 37.38 -16.83 -11.31
N LYS A 1173 37.70 -18.07 -11.67
CA LYS A 1173 36.82 -19.22 -11.50
C LYS A 1173 37.59 -20.49 -11.12
N LEU A 1174 37.23 -21.09 -9.99
CA LEU A 1174 37.63 -22.43 -9.57
C LEU A 1174 36.54 -23.39 -10.06
N ASN A 1175 36.80 -24.20 -11.09
CA ASN A 1175 35.79 -25.14 -11.58
C ASN A 1175 35.83 -26.46 -10.78
N GLN A 1176 34.75 -27.24 -10.83
CA GLN A 1176 34.62 -28.51 -10.11
C GLN A 1176 35.76 -29.50 -10.40
N LYS A 1177 36.22 -29.57 -11.66
CA LYS A 1177 37.34 -30.44 -12.04
C LYS A 1177 38.63 -30.04 -11.32
N ASN A 1178 38.93 -28.76 -11.26
CA ASN A 1178 40.11 -28.24 -10.58
C ASN A 1178 39.99 -28.37 -9.07
N LEU A 1179 38.80 -28.11 -8.49
CA LEU A 1179 38.52 -28.32 -7.07
C LEU A 1179 38.81 -29.77 -6.66
N ASN A 1180 38.29 -30.74 -7.43
CA ASN A 1180 38.48 -32.17 -7.15
C ASN A 1180 39.95 -32.62 -7.26
N GLN A 1181 40.80 -31.86 -7.97
CA GLN A 1181 42.23 -32.12 -8.12
C GLN A 1181 43.08 -31.46 -7.03
N ILE A 1182 42.50 -30.65 -6.15
CA ILE A 1182 43.23 -30.08 -5.02
C ILE A 1182 43.69 -31.22 -4.11
N GLN A 1183 44.97 -31.18 -3.77
CA GLN A 1183 45.60 -32.15 -2.90
C GLN A 1183 45.72 -31.58 -1.49
N ILE A 1184 45.12 -32.27 -0.52
CA ILE A 1184 45.11 -31.87 0.88
C ILE A 1184 45.98 -32.86 1.67
N PRO A 1185 46.91 -32.38 2.51
CA PRO A 1185 47.60 -33.25 3.46
C PRO A 1185 46.60 -33.81 4.48
N LEU A 1186 46.47 -35.12 4.56
CA LEU A 1186 45.53 -35.77 5.47
C LEU A 1186 46.26 -36.66 6.48
N PRO A 1187 46.40 -36.23 7.74
CA PRO A 1187 46.96 -37.06 8.81
C PRO A 1187 45.96 -38.13 9.28
N SER A 1188 46.37 -39.01 10.20
CA SER A 1188 45.47 -40.04 10.74
C SER A 1188 44.27 -39.42 11.48
N LEU A 1189 43.13 -40.11 11.56
CA LEU A 1189 41.91 -39.56 12.18
C LEU A 1189 42.13 -39.14 13.65
N GLU A 1190 42.96 -39.86 14.41
CA GLU A 1190 43.34 -39.49 15.78
C GLU A 1190 44.14 -38.18 15.82
N GLU A 1191 45.08 -37.98 14.89
CA GLU A 1191 45.82 -36.72 14.75
C GLU A 1191 44.91 -35.58 14.30
N GLN A 1192 43.99 -35.83 13.36
CA GLN A 1192 42.98 -34.83 12.94
C GLN A 1192 42.17 -34.33 14.13
N LYS A 1193 41.66 -35.23 14.99
CA LYS A 1193 40.94 -34.87 16.21
C LYS A 1193 41.77 -34.01 17.15
N ASN A 1194 43.03 -34.39 17.37
CA ASN A 1194 43.92 -33.65 18.28
C ASN A 1194 44.24 -32.25 17.75
N ILE A 1195 44.48 -32.11 16.44
CA ILE A 1195 44.78 -30.82 15.80
C ILE A 1195 43.54 -29.92 15.80
N VAL A 1196 42.39 -30.45 15.39
CA VAL A 1196 41.13 -29.69 15.38
C VAL A 1196 40.78 -29.21 16.78
N LYS A 1197 40.92 -30.06 17.80
CA LYS A 1197 40.67 -29.67 19.20
C LYS A 1197 41.57 -28.50 19.64
N GLN A 1198 42.87 -28.54 19.32
CA GLN A 1198 43.78 -27.45 19.66
C GLN A 1198 43.42 -26.14 18.94
N ILE A 1199 43.00 -26.23 17.68
CA ILE A 1199 42.58 -25.07 16.90
C ILE A 1199 41.27 -24.49 17.47
N GLU A 1200 40.28 -25.33 17.79
CA GLU A 1200 39.02 -24.90 18.42
C GLU A 1200 39.29 -24.18 19.75
N GLU A 1201 40.20 -24.68 20.59
CA GLU A 1201 40.61 -24.00 21.84
C GLU A 1201 41.25 -22.62 21.61
N ILE A 1202 41.88 -22.40 20.45
CA ILE A 1202 42.46 -21.10 20.07
C ILE A 1202 41.39 -20.19 19.45
N GLU A 1203 40.53 -20.72 18.56
CA GLU A 1203 39.39 -20.01 17.98
C GLU A 1203 38.44 -19.49 19.07
N ASP A 1204 38.15 -20.28 20.10
CA ASP A 1204 37.35 -19.86 21.26
C ASP A 1204 37.99 -18.68 22.01
N LYS A 1205 39.32 -18.66 22.13
CA LYS A 1205 40.03 -17.52 22.75
C LYS A 1205 39.92 -16.27 21.87
N ILE A 1206 40.09 -16.41 20.56
CA ILE A 1206 39.92 -15.31 19.60
C ILE A 1206 38.49 -14.75 19.69
N GLN A 1207 37.47 -15.62 19.63
CA GLN A 1207 36.07 -15.21 19.67
C GLN A 1207 35.71 -14.49 20.97
N ASN A 1208 36.21 -14.96 22.11
CA ASN A 1208 36.01 -14.28 23.39
C ASN A 1208 36.64 -12.88 23.42
N ILE A 1209 37.86 -12.74 22.88
CA ILE A 1209 38.53 -11.44 22.78
C ILE A 1209 37.77 -10.50 21.82
N GLU A 1210 37.32 -11.00 20.66
CA GLU A 1210 36.54 -10.22 19.69
C GLU A 1210 35.23 -9.70 20.29
N LYS A 1211 34.51 -10.54 21.04
CA LYS A 1211 33.29 -10.15 21.77
C LYS A 1211 33.56 -9.06 22.81
N GLU A 1212 34.69 -9.12 23.51
CA GLU A 1212 35.09 -8.06 24.45
C GLU A 1212 35.42 -6.75 23.73
N LEU A 1213 36.06 -6.82 22.55
CA LEU A 1213 36.38 -5.68 21.69
C LEU A 1213 35.13 -4.99 21.11
N GLU A 1214 34.09 -5.73 20.75
CA GLU A 1214 32.83 -5.16 20.25
C GLU A 1214 32.18 -4.20 21.24
N THR A 1215 32.25 -4.50 22.54
CA THR A 1215 31.65 -3.68 23.61
C THR A 1215 32.50 -2.48 24.04
N LEU A 1216 33.74 -2.38 23.53
CA LEU A 1216 34.72 -1.43 24.07
C LEU A 1216 34.36 0.03 23.80
N HIS A 1217 33.72 0.31 22.66
CA HIS A 1217 33.24 1.66 22.31
C HIS A 1217 32.15 2.14 23.28
N ILE A 1218 31.24 1.24 23.67
CA ILE A 1218 30.18 1.51 24.67
C ILE A 1218 30.83 1.85 26.02
N LYS A 1219 31.81 1.06 26.47
CA LYS A 1219 32.53 1.30 27.73
C LYS A 1219 33.24 2.67 27.74
N LYS A 1220 33.85 3.07 26.62
CA LYS A 1220 34.47 4.41 26.47
C LYS A 1220 33.44 5.54 26.57
N GLU A 1221 32.25 5.37 25.99
CA GLU A 1221 31.15 6.33 26.13
C GLU A 1221 30.57 6.37 27.56
N GLU A 1222 30.48 5.22 28.23
CA GLU A 1222 30.02 5.13 29.62
C GLU A 1222 30.97 5.85 30.59
N ILE A 1223 32.28 5.77 30.38
CA ILE A 1223 33.27 6.54 31.15
C ILE A 1223 33.01 8.04 31.00
N LEU A 1224 32.79 8.52 29.77
CA LEU A 1224 32.45 9.92 29.54
C LEU A 1224 31.15 10.31 30.26
N LYS A 1225 30.08 9.52 30.14
CA LYS A 1225 28.80 9.76 30.84
C LYS A 1225 28.89 9.69 32.37
N LYS A 1226 29.83 8.91 32.91
CA LYS A 1226 30.05 8.77 34.35
C LYS A 1226 30.63 10.05 34.96
N TYR A 1227 31.52 10.73 34.22
CA TYR A 1227 32.27 11.88 34.71
C TYR A 1227 31.73 13.23 34.24
N LEU A 1228 31.14 13.30 33.04
CA LEU A 1228 30.47 14.48 32.49
C LEU A 1228 29.04 14.56 32.98
#